data_AF-A0A9E7HP96-F1
#
_entry.id   AF-A0A9E7HP96-F1
#
_cell.length_a   1.000
_cell.length_b   1.000
_cell.length_c   1.000
_cell.angle_alpha   90.00
_cell.angle_beta   90.00
_cell.angle_gamma   90.00
#
_symmetry.space_group_name_H-M   'P 1'
#
loop_
_entity.id
_entity.type
_entity.pdbx_description
1 polymer ?
#
loop_
_entity_poly.entity_id
_entity_poly.type
_entity_poly.pdbx_seq_one_letter_code
_entity_poly.pdbx_strand_id
1 'polypeptide(L)'
;MKPVVLLGFWGSPFGQRCKIALAEKGVEYEYREENIWGNKSPLLLESNPVYKKIPVLIHDGKPVCESRIIIQYIDEVWPHRAPLLPADPYARAQARFWADFVDKKFHDCGTRLWQLNGDAQAAAKEELIENLELLEGELGDKKYFGGDAFGFVDIALVPFVSWFYTFENCAGFSIEETAPKVVAWGKRCMERESVANALSDPHKIYETAAVLLDFWVSPFGQRCRIALAEKGVEYEYREENVVGHKSPLLLESNPVYKKVPVFIHDGKPLCESLIIVQYIDEVWPHRAPLLPADPYARAQARFWADFIDKKLKGEGHAAAKEEFIGILKLLEGELGDKKYFAGDAFGFVDIALVPFVSWFYTYETCAGFSVEEVAPKLVAWGKRCMERESVAKTLSDPHKVYEFVGALKKIYGGVVLLGFWVSPFGQRCRIALAEKGVEYEYREENVLWDKSPQLLESNPVYKKVPVFIHDGKPVCESLIIVQYIDEVWADCAPLLPADPYARAQARFWADFVDKKFLECGTKLWKLKGEGQAAAKEEFIGILKLLEGELGDKKYFGGDAFGFVDIALVPFVSWFYTYETCAGFSIEEAAPKLVAWGKRCMERESVAKTLSDPHKAYEILGVLKKRLGRDRAMADLETKGVVLLDFWVSPFGQRCRIALAEKGVEYEYREENLGDKSPLLLKSNPVHKKIPVLIHDGKPVCESLIIVQYIDEAWPDRAPLLPAEPYARAQARFWADFVDKKVFDSAKNLLMLKGEAQEAAKEEFIEILRLLEGELGDKKYFGGDAFGFVDIALVPLTTWFYSFETYAGFSVEEAVPSWWRGASGAWRGQVSPTPFTTPSKSMSMPRRYLDSEESLHLRIVVVEPNPRCRSHITAIL
;
A
#
# COMPACT_ATOMS: atom_id res chain seq x y z
N MET A 1 -0.19 6.31 -47.98
CA MET A 1 0.23 6.53 -46.58
C MET A 1 -0.05 5.25 -45.82
N LYS A 2 0.82 4.84 -44.89
CA LYS A 2 0.45 3.75 -43.98
C LYS A 2 -0.69 4.26 -43.09
N PRO A 3 -1.72 3.44 -42.80
CA PRO A 3 -2.82 3.89 -41.95
C PRO A 3 -2.29 4.19 -40.54
N VAL A 4 -2.84 5.24 -39.92
CA VAL A 4 -2.71 5.44 -38.46
C VAL A 4 -3.49 4.33 -37.80
N VAL A 5 -2.90 3.61 -36.84
CA VAL A 5 -3.57 2.51 -36.12
C VAL A 5 -3.68 2.88 -34.65
N LEU A 6 -4.86 2.72 -34.05
CA LEU A 6 -5.09 2.88 -32.61
C LEU A 6 -5.46 1.53 -31.99
N LEU A 7 -4.59 1.02 -31.11
CA LEU A 7 -4.88 -0.13 -30.26
C LEU A 7 -5.61 0.37 -29.00
N GLY A 8 -6.76 -0.21 -28.68
CA GLY A 8 -7.53 0.17 -27.51
C GLY A 8 -8.58 -0.85 -27.10
N PHE A 9 -9.26 -0.54 -26.00
CA PHE A 9 -10.41 -1.31 -25.51
C PHE A 9 -11.60 -0.37 -25.47
N TRP A 10 -12.76 -0.83 -25.93
CA TRP A 10 -13.94 0.02 -26.13
C TRP A 10 -14.32 0.78 -24.84
N GLY A 11 -14.24 0.12 -23.67
CA GLY A 11 -14.58 0.70 -22.36
C GLY A 11 -13.48 1.51 -21.69
N SER A 12 -12.27 1.59 -22.29
CA SER A 12 -11.13 2.26 -21.65
C SER A 12 -11.20 3.78 -21.84
N PRO A 13 -11.28 4.59 -20.76
CA PRO A 13 -11.30 6.04 -20.88
C PRO A 13 -10.03 6.56 -21.56
N PHE A 14 -8.88 5.91 -21.34
CA PHE A 14 -7.60 6.26 -21.96
C PHE A 14 -7.60 6.10 -23.48
N GLY A 15 -8.23 5.04 -24.00
CA GLY A 15 -8.39 4.85 -25.45
C GLY A 15 -9.34 5.87 -26.08
N GLN A 16 -10.42 6.20 -25.37
CA GLN A 16 -11.39 7.22 -25.80
C GLN A 16 -10.74 8.60 -25.97
N ARG A 17 -9.80 8.98 -25.08
CA ARG A 17 -9.01 10.21 -25.24
C ARG A 17 -8.35 10.32 -26.62
N CYS A 18 -7.72 9.23 -27.07
CA CYS A 18 -7.03 9.17 -28.36
C CYS A 18 -8.02 9.27 -29.52
N LYS A 19 -9.18 8.59 -29.43
CA LYS A 19 -10.25 8.68 -30.43
C LYS A 19 -10.76 10.11 -30.57
N ILE A 20 -11.02 10.79 -29.46
CA ILE A 20 -11.48 12.19 -29.44
C ILE A 20 -10.42 13.10 -30.06
N ALA A 21 -9.15 12.97 -29.65
CA ALA A 21 -8.06 13.79 -30.19
C ALA A 21 -7.89 13.61 -31.72
N LEU A 22 -7.93 12.38 -32.22
CA LEU A 22 -7.86 12.11 -33.66
C LEU A 22 -9.06 12.70 -34.41
N ALA A 23 -10.27 12.57 -33.85
CA ALA A 23 -11.49 13.14 -34.42
C ALA A 23 -11.47 14.68 -34.47
N GLU A 24 -11.01 15.34 -33.40
CA GLU A 24 -10.83 16.81 -33.37
C GLU A 24 -9.83 17.29 -34.43
N LYS A 25 -8.80 16.49 -34.73
CA LYS A 25 -7.86 16.76 -35.82
C LYS A 25 -8.35 16.34 -37.19
N GLY A 26 -9.45 15.57 -37.29
CA GLY A 26 -9.93 14.99 -38.55
C GLY A 26 -8.97 13.98 -39.16
N VAL A 27 -8.28 13.21 -38.32
CA VAL A 27 -7.32 12.18 -38.74
C VAL A 27 -8.04 10.84 -38.81
N GLU A 28 -8.08 10.25 -40.01
CA GLU A 28 -8.57 8.89 -40.22
C GLU A 28 -7.62 7.86 -39.64
N TYR A 29 -8.16 6.82 -38.99
CA TYR A 29 -7.38 5.77 -38.36
C TYR A 29 -8.09 4.41 -38.38
N GLU A 30 -7.31 3.33 -38.33
CA GLU A 30 -7.77 1.97 -38.10
C GLU A 30 -7.80 1.71 -36.59
N TYR A 31 -8.97 1.39 -36.05
CA TYR A 31 -9.10 0.98 -34.64
C TYR A 31 -8.99 -0.54 -34.51
N ARG A 32 -8.17 -1.02 -33.57
CA ARG A 32 -8.04 -2.44 -33.24
C ARG A 32 -8.37 -2.66 -31.76
N GLU A 33 -9.36 -3.52 -31.53
CA GLU A 33 -9.81 -3.90 -30.20
C GLU A 33 -8.85 -4.89 -29.54
N GLU A 34 -8.48 -4.63 -28.29
CA GLU A 34 -7.58 -5.44 -27.47
C GLU A 34 -8.32 -6.07 -26.28
N ASN A 35 -7.90 -7.28 -25.89
CA ASN A 35 -8.38 -7.93 -24.67
C ASN A 35 -7.52 -7.49 -23.47
N ILE A 36 -8.16 -6.92 -22.44
CA ILE A 36 -7.47 -6.40 -21.25
C ILE A 36 -7.46 -7.37 -20.04
N TRP A 37 -8.22 -8.47 -20.07
CA TRP A 37 -8.36 -9.42 -18.97
C TRP A 37 -7.61 -10.75 -19.18
N GLY A 38 -6.90 -10.90 -20.30
CA GLY A 38 -6.21 -12.16 -20.62
C GLY A 38 -5.17 -12.04 -21.74
N ASN A 39 -5.29 -12.86 -22.77
CA ASN A 39 -4.31 -13.02 -23.84
C ASN A 39 -4.20 -11.76 -24.72
N LYS A 40 -3.21 -10.90 -24.41
CA LYS A 40 -2.89 -9.67 -25.15
C LYS A 40 -2.33 -9.96 -26.53
N SER A 41 -2.65 -9.12 -27.53
CA SER A 41 -2.16 -9.35 -28.89
C SER A 41 -0.63 -9.24 -29.00
N PRO A 42 0.01 -10.00 -29.91
CA PRO A 42 1.43 -9.83 -30.20
C PRO A 42 1.80 -8.40 -30.60
N LEU A 43 0.90 -7.71 -31.32
CA LEU A 43 1.11 -6.33 -31.75
C LEU A 43 1.16 -5.37 -30.55
N LEU A 44 0.29 -5.53 -29.55
CA LEU A 44 0.34 -4.74 -28.32
C LEU A 44 1.65 -4.99 -27.55
N LEU A 45 2.05 -6.25 -27.45
CA LEU A 45 3.28 -6.64 -26.75
C LEU A 45 4.54 -6.14 -27.47
N GLU A 46 4.54 -6.09 -28.80
CA GLU A 46 5.65 -5.57 -29.61
C GLU A 46 5.69 -4.03 -29.62
N SER A 47 4.54 -3.38 -29.69
CA SER A 47 4.44 -1.92 -29.77
C SER A 47 4.56 -1.20 -28.43
N ASN A 48 4.21 -1.86 -27.32
CA ASN A 48 4.44 -1.39 -25.95
C ASN A 48 5.06 -2.51 -25.09
N PRO A 49 6.33 -2.89 -25.35
CA PRO A 49 6.97 -4.01 -24.65
C PRO A 49 7.19 -3.72 -23.16
N VAL A 50 7.26 -2.43 -22.80
CA VAL A 50 7.54 -1.96 -21.45
C VAL A 50 6.34 -2.13 -20.53
N TYR A 51 5.21 -1.49 -20.85
CA TYR A 51 4.02 -1.54 -20.00
C TYR A 51 3.01 -2.60 -20.43
N LYS A 52 3.05 -3.01 -21.71
CA LYS A 52 2.09 -3.97 -22.29
C LYS A 52 0.64 -3.50 -22.08
N LYS A 53 0.42 -2.18 -22.16
CA LYS A 53 -0.84 -1.50 -21.87
C LYS A 53 -1.32 -0.70 -23.09
N ILE A 54 -2.64 -0.59 -23.18
CA ILE A 54 -3.34 0.31 -24.10
C ILE A 54 -3.52 1.70 -23.46
N PRO A 55 -3.78 2.76 -24.25
CA PRO A 55 -3.75 2.78 -25.72
C PRO A 55 -2.34 2.82 -26.30
N VAL A 56 -2.21 2.39 -27.56
CA VAL A 56 -1.02 2.60 -28.39
C VAL A 56 -1.44 3.18 -29.73
N LEU A 57 -0.87 4.32 -30.12
CA LEU A 57 -1.04 4.91 -31.44
C LEU A 57 0.16 4.54 -32.31
N ILE A 58 -0.06 3.87 -33.44
CA ILE A 58 1.00 3.54 -34.40
C ILE A 58 0.84 4.45 -35.61
N HIS A 59 1.81 5.34 -35.81
CA HIS A 59 1.85 6.26 -36.95
C HIS A 59 3.11 5.98 -37.78
N ASP A 60 2.94 5.66 -39.07
CA ASP A 60 4.03 5.26 -39.97
C ASP A 60 4.87 4.07 -39.47
N GLY A 61 4.24 3.16 -38.72
CA GLY A 61 4.90 2.01 -38.10
C GLY A 61 5.66 2.34 -36.82
N LYS A 62 5.56 3.57 -36.32
CA LYS A 62 6.19 4.01 -35.08
C LYS A 62 5.16 4.09 -33.94
N PRO A 63 5.34 3.35 -32.83
CA PRO A 63 4.39 3.35 -31.73
C PRO A 63 4.60 4.54 -30.78
N VAL A 64 3.49 5.15 -30.37
CA VAL A 64 3.42 6.17 -29.32
C VAL A 64 2.50 5.64 -28.23
N CYS A 65 3.02 5.56 -27.01
CA CYS A 65 2.34 4.99 -25.84
C CYS A 65 1.91 6.11 -24.88
N GLU A 66 1.05 5.75 -23.91
CA GLU A 66 0.47 6.63 -22.89
C GLU A 66 -0.47 7.70 -23.45
N SER A 67 -1.75 7.65 -23.06
CA SER A 67 -2.80 8.51 -23.64
C SER A 67 -2.46 10.02 -23.64
N ARG A 68 -1.90 10.57 -22.55
CA ARG A 68 -1.51 11.99 -22.48
C ARG A 68 -0.34 12.36 -23.40
N ILE A 69 0.57 11.43 -23.66
CA ILE A 69 1.66 11.62 -24.61
C ILE A 69 1.13 11.51 -26.04
N ILE A 70 0.25 10.54 -26.30
CA ILE A 70 -0.43 10.37 -27.59
C ILE A 70 -1.22 11.63 -27.97
N ILE A 71 -2.01 12.23 -27.06
CA ILE A 71 -2.78 13.45 -27.36
C ILE A 71 -1.83 14.61 -27.72
N GLN A 72 -0.73 14.79 -26.98
CA GLN A 72 0.28 15.82 -27.30
C GLN A 72 0.95 15.55 -28.66
N TYR A 73 1.29 14.30 -28.94
CA TYR A 73 1.84 13.90 -30.23
C TYR A 73 0.87 14.22 -31.38
N ILE A 74 -0.42 13.91 -31.22
CA ILE A 74 -1.48 14.25 -32.17
C ILE A 74 -1.56 15.77 -32.39
N ASP A 75 -1.51 16.55 -31.30
CA ASP A 75 -1.56 18.01 -31.38
C ASP A 75 -0.36 18.61 -32.14
N GLU A 76 0.83 18.04 -31.94
CA GLU A 76 2.09 18.48 -32.55
C GLU A 76 2.26 18.03 -34.01
N VAL A 77 1.78 16.85 -34.39
CA VAL A 77 1.87 16.32 -35.77
C VAL A 77 0.83 16.96 -36.67
N TRP A 78 -0.37 17.23 -36.16
CA TRP A 78 -1.46 17.85 -36.91
C TRP A 78 -1.85 19.22 -36.29
N PRO A 79 -0.96 20.23 -36.33
CA PRO A 79 -1.18 21.53 -35.68
C PRO A 79 -2.18 22.41 -36.43
N HIS A 80 -2.51 22.07 -37.69
CA HIS A 80 -3.30 22.88 -38.61
C HIS A 80 -4.80 22.97 -38.27
N ARG A 81 -5.28 22.15 -37.32
CA ARG A 81 -6.69 22.12 -36.90
C ARG A 81 -6.77 22.09 -35.38
N ALA A 82 -7.57 22.97 -34.79
CA ALA A 82 -7.94 23.00 -33.36
C ALA A 82 -6.77 22.68 -32.38
N PRO A 83 -6.01 23.69 -31.92
CA PRO A 83 -4.98 23.47 -30.89
C PRO A 83 -5.59 22.84 -29.64
N LEU A 84 -5.06 21.69 -29.22
CA LEU A 84 -5.54 21.00 -28.02
C LEU A 84 -4.86 21.55 -26.76
N LEU A 85 -3.60 21.96 -26.86
CA LEU A 85 -2.88 22.63 -25.79
C LEU A 85 -2.90 24.16 -25.95
N PRO A 86 -2.89 24.91 -24.83
CA PRO A 86 -2.72 26.37 -24.87
C PRO A 86 -1.38 26.82 -25.46
N ALA A 87 -1.39 28.01 -26.06
CA ALA A 87 -0.17 28.65 -26.60
C ALA A 87 0.75 29.21 -25.50
N ASP A 88 0.18 29.76 -24.43
CA ASP A 88 0.93 30.29 -23.29
C ASP A 88 1.61 29.14 -22.50
N PRO A 89 2.93 29.20 -22.22
CA PRO A 89 3.65 28.15 -21.50
C PRO A 89 3.06 27.83 -20.12
N TYR A 90 2.62 28.85 -19.38
CA TYR A 90 2.04 28.64 -18.06
C TYR A 90 0.70 27.94 -18.14
N ALA A 91 -0.20 28.38 -19.01
CA ALA A 91 -1.48 27.71 -19.25
C ALA A 91 -1.29 26.26 -19.74
N ARG A 92 -0.24 25.99 -20.53
CA ARG A 92 0.12 24.63 -20.97
C ARG A 92 0.58 23.76 -19.81
N ALA A 93 1.39 24.32 -18.90
CA ALA A 93 1.80 23.64 -17.68
C ALA A 93 0.60 23.34 -16.76
N GLN A 94 -0.33 24.28 -16.61
CA GLN A 94 -1.58 24.07 -15.86
C GLN A 94 -2.45 22.98 -16.51
N ALA A 95 -2.56 22.95 -17.84
CA ALA A 95 -3.30 21.89 -18.54
C ALA A 95 -2.68 20.50 -18.30
N ARG A 96 -1.35 20.39 -18.30
CA ARG A 96 -0.64 19.14 -17.97
C ARG A 96 -0.86 18.73 -16.52
N PHE A 97 -0.86 19.69 -15.60
CA PHE A 97 -1.10 19.47 -14.17
C PHE A 97 -2.49 18.91 -13.93
N TRP A 98 -3.53 19.53 -14.49
CA TRP A 98 -4.91 19.05 -14.33
C TRP A 98 -5.14 17.70 -15.00
N ALA A 99 -4.52 17.43 -16.15
CA ALA A 99 -4.58 16.10 -16.73
C ALA A 99 -3.84 15.04 -15.88
N ASP A 100 -2.75 15.41 -15.19
CA ASP A 100 -2.06 14.55 -14.22
C ASP A 100 -2.92 14.29 -12.98
N PHE A 101 -3.62 15.33 -12.50
CA PHE A 101 -4.60 15.21 -11.42
C PHE A 101 -5.72 14.24 -11.80
N VAL A 102 -6.27 14.32 -13.01
CA VAL A 102 -7.30 13.37 -13.48
C VAL A 102 -6.78 11.93 -13.43
N ASP A 103 -5.54 11.67 -13.85
CA ASP A 103 -4.95 10.32 -13.86
C ASP A 103 -4.62 9.80 -12.44
N LYS A 104 -3.99 10.63 -11.61
CA LYS A 104 -3.44 10.23 -10.30
C LYS A 104 -4.41 10.36 -9.13
N LYS A 105 -5.44 11.20 -9.26
CA LYS A 105 -6.43 11.46 -8.21
C LYS A 105 -7.80 10.96 -8.61
N PHE A 106 -8.39 11.55 -9.65
CA PHE A 106 -9.77 11.25 -10.03
C PHE A 106 -9.96 9.79 -10.48
N HIS A 107 -9.11 9.30 -11.38
CA HIS A 107 -9.19 7.92 -11.87
C HIS A 107 -8.85 6.90 -10.77
N ASP A 108 -7.84 7.16 -9.94
CA ASP A 108 -7.47 6.30 -8.82
C ASP A 108 -8.61 6.18 -7.80
N CYS A 109 -9.21 7.30 -7.39
CA CYS A 109 -10.31 7.29 -6.44
C CYS A 109 -11.57 6.65 -7.04
N GLY A 110 -11.90 6.91 -8.31
CA GLY A 110 -13.00 6.25 -9.01
C GLY A 110 -12.81 4.73 -9.14
N THR A 111 -11.58 4.29 -9.41
CA THR A 111 -11.22 2.86 -9.42
C THR A 111 -11.41 2.26 -8.04
N ARG A 112 -10.91 2.90 -6.98
CA ARG A 112 -11.12 2.45 -5.59
C ARG A 112 -12.59 2.44 -5.20
N LEU A 113 -13.38 3.43 -5.59
CA LEU A 113 -14.81 3.49 -5.33
C LEU A 113 -15.55 2.29 -5.95
N TRP A 114 -15.20 1.97 -7.19
CA TRP A 114 -15.77 0.84 -7.92
C TRP A 114 -15.32 -0.52 -7.35
N GLN A 115 -14.06 -0.61 -6.91
CA GLN A 115 -13.45 -1.87 -6.50
C GLN A 115 -13.63 -2.17 -5.00
N LEU A 116 -13.68 -1.17 -4.13
CA LEU A 116 -13.77 -1.34 -2.68
C LEU A 116 -15.23 -1.25 -2.23
N ASN A 117 -15.54 -1.66 -0.99
CA ASN A 117 -16.86 -1.53 -0.36
C ASN A 117 -16.70 -0.87 1.03
N GLY A 118 -17.78 -0.76 1.81
CA GLY A 118 -17.77 -0.32 3.21
C GLY A 118 -17.07 1.01 3.49
N ASP A 119 -16.27 1.06 4.56
CA ASP A 119 -15.56 2.27 5.01
C ASP A 119 -14.50 2.70 3.99
N ALA A 120 -13.86 1.74 3.31
CA ALA A 120 -12.88 2.03 2.27
C ALA A 120 -13.53 2.65 1.01
N GLN A 121 -14.71 2.18 0.62
CA GLN A 121 -15.53 2.79 -0.44
C GLN A 121 -16.09 4.14 -0.01
N ALA A 122 -16.50 4.28 1.26
CA ALA A 122 -16.94 5.57 1.80
C ALA A 122 -15.78 6.58 1.79
N ALA A 123 -14.57 6.19 2.19
CA ALA A 123 -13.40 7.05 2.09
C ALA A 123 -13.06 7.40 0.63
N ALA A 124 -13.15 6.44 -0.29
CA ALA A 124 -12.98 6.70 -1.72
C ALA A 124 -14.07 7.62 -2.29
N LYS A 125 -15.29 7.55 -1.76
CA LYS A 125 -16.41 8.43 -2.09
C LYS A 125 -16.16 9.85 -1.63
N GLU A 126 -15.77 10.05 -0.37
CA GLU A 126 -15.42 11.36 0.16
C GLU A 126 -14.26 11.97 -0.64
N GLU A 127 -13.21 11.19 -0.95
CA GLU A 127 -12.11 11.66 -1.79
C GLU A 127 -12.53 11.97 -3.23
N LEU A 128 -13.45 11.19 -3.81
CA LEU A 128 -14.01 11.48 -5.13
C LEU A 128 -14.84 12.78 -5.12
N ILE A 129 -15.60 13.03 -4.05
CA ILE A 129 -16.34 14.28 -3.83
C ILE A 129 -15.36 15.45 -3.74
N GLU A 130 -14.32 15.36 -2.91
CA GLU A 130 -13.26 16.39 -2.82
C GLU A 130 -12.61 16.65 -4.19
N ASN A 131 -12.32 15.60 -4.95
CA ASN A 131 -11.74 15.73 -6.29
C ASN A 131 -12.71 16.38 -7.29
N LEU A 132 -14.01 16.07 -7.20
CA LEU A 132 -15.06 16.71 -7.99
C LEU A 132 -15.20 18.19 -7.65
N GLU A 133 -15.13 18.56 -6.36
CA GLU A 133 -15.16 19.95 -5.91
C GLU A 133 -13.94 20.74 -6.41
N LEU A 134 -12.75 20.12 -6.44
CA LEU A 134 -11.56 20.73 -7.04
C LEU A 134 -11.72 20.97 -8.53
N LEU A 135 -12.30 20.01 -9.27
CA LEU A 135 -12.60 20.15 -10.70
C LEU A 135 -13.68 21.20 -10.96
N GLU A 136 -14.72 21.24 -10.13
CA GLU A 136 -15.80 22.24 -10.17
C GLU A 136 -15.25 23.65 -9.95
N GLY A 137 -14.38 23.81 -8.95
CA GLY A 137 -13.71 25.08 -8.65
C GLY A 137 -12.77 25.53 -9.76
N GLU A 138 -11.99 24.60 -10.32
CA GLU A 138 -11.11 24.90 -11.46
C GLU A 138 -11.90 25.25 -12.71
N LEU A 139 -12.97 24.52 -13.03
CA LEU A 139 -13.83 24.82 -14.17
C LEU A 139 -14.45 26.21 -14.01
N GLY A 140 -14.91 26.54 -12.80
CA GLY A 140 -15.49 27.85 -12.50
C GLY A 140 -16.61 28.19 -13.48
N ASP A 141 -16.56 29.38 -14.08
CA ASP A 141 -17.53 29.80 -15.11
C ASP A 141 -17.01 29.59 -16.55
N LYS A 142 -15.86 28.90 -16.70
CA LYS A 142 -15.29 28.63 -18.03
C LYS A 142 -16.18 27.66 -18.79
N LYS A 143 -16.23 27.83 -20.12
CA LYS A 143 -16.97 26.93 -21.01
C LYS A 143 -16.37 25.53 -21.02
N TYR A 144 -15.05 25.45 -21.02
CA TYR A 144 -14.19 24.27 -21.01
C TYR A 144 -13.03 24.51 -20.04
N PHE A 145 -12.29 23.47 -19.66
CA PHE A 145 -11.12 23.64 -18.78
C PHE A 145 -10.04 24.53 -19.41
N GLY A 146 -9.94 24.54 -20.75
CA GLY A 146 -9.12 25.47 -21.53
C GLY A 146 -9.67 26.89 -21.68
N GLY A 147 -10.73 27.27 -20.97
CA GLY A 147 -11.41 28.56 -21.13
C GLY A 147 -12.56 28.45 -22.13
N ASP A 148 -12.44 29.15 -23.27
CA ASP A 148 -13.45 29.11 -24.33
C ASP A 148 -13.26 27.95 -25.33
N ALA A 149 -12.06 27.35 -25.35
CA ALA A 149 -11.68 26.29 -26.26
C ALA A 149 -11.71 24.92 -25.58
N PHE A 150 -12.30 23.93 -26.25
CA PHE A 150 -12.22 22.51 -25.87
C PHE A 150 -10.77 22.04 -26.13
N GLY A 151 -10.13 21.46 -25.11
CA GLY A 151 -8.70 21.15 -25.21
C GLY A 151 -8.25 19.96 -24.36
N PHE A 152 -6.96 19.97 -24.01
CA PHE A 152 -6.23 18.83 -23.46
C PHE A 152 -6.85 18.27 -22.17
N VAL A 153 -7.22 19.14 -21.21
CA VAL A 153 -7.85 18.72 -19.95
C VAL A 153 -9.24 18.18 -20.20
N ASP A 154 -10.00 18.79 -21.11
CA ASP A 154 -11.34 18.33 -21.45
C ASP A 154 -11.30 16.93 -22.06
N ILE A 155 -10.39 16.69 -23.01
CA ILE A 155 -10.14 15.37 -23.60
C ILE A 155 -9.70 14.38 -22.53
N ALA A 156 -8.86 14.79 -21.57
CA ALA A 156 -8.40 13.90 -20.50
C ALA A 156 -9.52 13.46 -19.55
N LEU A 157 -10.48 14.35 -19.26
CA LEU A 157 -11.55 14.12 -18.28
C LEU A 157 -12.84 13.56 -18.89
N VAL A 158 -13.26 14.00 -20.08
CA VAL A 158 -14.59 13.69 -20.62
C VAL A 158 -14.88 12.18 -20.77
N PRO A 159 -13.90 11.30 -21.07
CA PRO A 159 -14.11 9.85 -21.05
C PRO A 159 -14.68 9.29 -19.74
N PHE A 160 -14.42 9.97 -18.62
CA PHE A 160 -14.94 9.55 -17.32
C PHE A 160 -16.41 9.89 -17.10
N VAL A 161 -17.03 10.73 -17.93
CA VAL A 161 -18.47 10.99 -17.86
C VAL A 161 -19.27 9.70 -18.06
N SER A 162 -18.79 8.77 -18.90
CA SER A 162 -19.40 7.45 -19.06
C SER A 162 -19.31 6.58 -17.79
N TRP A 163 -18.40 6.90 -16.86
CA TRP A 163 -18.24 6.19 -15.59
C TRP A 163 -19.03 6.83 -14.44
N PHE A 164 -19.60 8.02 -14.63
CA PHE A 164 -20.37 8.70 -13.58
C PHE A 164 -21.54 7.85 -13.12
N TYR A 165 -22.27 7.24 -14.06
CA TYR A 165 -23.35 6.32 -13.73
C TYR A 165 -22.88 5.17 -12.84
N THR A 166 -21.73 4.56 -13.15
CA THR A 166 -21.14 3.50 -12.31
C THR A 166 -20.81 4.02 -10.92
N PHE A 167 -20.17 5.20 -10.81
CA PHE A 167 -19.80 5.78 -9.53
C PHE A 167 -21.01 6.11 -8.65
N GLU A 168 -22.04 6.74 -9.21
CA GLU A 168 -23.28 7.09 -8.53
C GLU A 168 -24.01 5.85 -8.00
N ASN A 169 -24.10 4.80 -8.82
CA ASN A 169 -24.79 3.56 -8.45
C ASN A 169 -23.99 2.70 -7.46
N CYS A 170 -22.65 2.68 -7.55
CA CYS A 170 -21.80 1.95 -6.60
C CYS A 170 -21.82 2.57 -5.20
N ALA A 171 -21.87 3.90 -5.09
CA ALA A 171 -21.66 4.61 -3.81
C ALA A 171 -22.87 5.43 -3.32
N GLY A 172 -24.01 5.37 -4.04
CA GLY A 172 -25.27 5.97 -3.63
C GLY A 172 -25.18 7.48 -3.41
N PHE A 173 -24.74 8.23 -4.43
CA PHE A 173 -24.71 9.70 -4.41
C PHE A 173 -24.97 10.26 -5.80
N SER A 174 -25.21 11.57 -5.87
CA SER A 174 -25.40 12.30 -7.12
C SER A 174 -24.19 13.16 -7.40
N ILE A 175 -23.52 12.93 -8.53
CA ILE A 175 -22.41 13.78 -9.00
C ILE A 175 -22.96 15.14 -9.41
N GLU A 176 -24.20 15.23 -9.93
CA GLU A 176 -24.84 16.50 -10.30
C GLU A 176 -25.12 17.40 -9.08
N GLU A 177 -25.41 16.81 -7.91
CA GLU A 177 -25.58 17.58 -6.67
C GLU A 177 -24.23 18.09 -6.12
N THR A 178 -23.15 17.33 -6.30
CA THR A 178 -21.80 17.71 -5.85
C THR A 178 -21.11 18.69 -6.78
N ALA A 179 -21.16 18.44 -8.08
CA ALA A 179 -20.41 19.18 -9.11
C ALA A 179 -21.31 19.49 -10.33
N PRO A 180 -22.31 20.37 -10.17
CA PRO A 180 -23.29 20.67 -11.21
C PRO A 180 -22.67 21.28 -12.47
N LYS A 181 -21.61 22.10 -12.34
CA LYS A 181 -20.95 22.70 -13.52
C LYS A 181 -20.12 21.67 -14.27
N VAL A 182 -19.48 20.72 -13.59
CA VAL A 182 -18.80 19.58 -14.21
C VAL A 182 -19.82 18.71 -14.96
N VAL A 183 -20.99 18.40 -14.38
CA VAL A 183 -22.03 17.65 -15.11
C VAL A 183 -22.55 18.43 -16.32
N ALA A 184 -22.80 19.72 -16.18
CA ALA A 184 -23.20 20.57 -17.30
C ALA A 184 -22.11 20.65 -18.38
N TRP A 185 -20.84 20.69 -17.99
CA TRP A 185 -19.69 20.62 -18.90
C TRP A 185 -19.62 19.28 -19.64
N GLY A 186 -19.83 18.16 -18.95
CA GLY A 186 -19.90 16.83 -19.56
C GLY A 186 -21.01 16.75 -20.61
N LYS A 187 -22.22 17.24 -20.27
CA LYS A 187 -23.36 17.35 -21.20
C LYS A 187 -22.99 18.16 -22.45
N ARG A 188 -22.37 19.34 -22.29
CA ARG A 188 -21.88 20.16 -23.42
C ARG A 188 -20.81 19.45 -24.25
N CYS A 189 -19.89 18.73 -23.63
CA CYS A 189 -18.85 18.00 -24.37
C CYS A 189 -19.47 16.88 -25.22
N MET A 190 -20.50 16.20 -24.72
CA MET A 190 -21.23 15.15 -25.47
C MET A 190 -22.02 15.69 -26.68
N GLU A 191 -22.28 16.99 -26.77
CA GLU A 191 -22.85 17.60 -27.98
C GLU A 191 -21.84 17.64 -29.15
N ARG A 192 -20.54 17.46 -28.87
CA ARG A 192 -19.50 17.39 -29.89
C ARG A 192 -19.49 16.02 -30.54
N GLU A 193 -19.52 15.97 -31.87
CA GLU A 193 -19.46 14.73 -32.64
C GLU A 193 -18.22 13.87 -32.31
N SER A 194 -17.07 14.50 -32.11
CA SER A 194 -15.81 13.85 -31.71
C SER A 194 -15.92 13.09 -30.38
N VAL A 195 -16.72 13.60 -29.44
CA VAL A 195 -16.94 13.01 -28.12
C VAL A 195 -18.07 11.99 -28.17
N ALA A 196 -19.21 12.35 -28.73
CA ALA A 196 -20.38 11.48 -28.84
C ALA A 196 -20.06 10.14 -29.51
N ASN A 197 -19.23 10.16 -30.55
CA ASN A 197 -18.84 8.95 -31.29
C ASN A 197 -17.74 8.12 -30.58
N ALA A 198 -17.04 8.71 -29.60
CA ALA A 198 -15.92 8.07 -28.93
C ALA A 198 -16.30 7.47 -27.56
N LEU A 199 -17.25 8.07 -26.85
CA LEU A 199 -17.65 7.63 -25.52
C LEU A 199 -18.39 6.29 -25.54
N SER A 200 -18.24 5.55 -24.45
CA SER A 200 -18.93 4.28 -24.23
C SER A 200 -20.28 4.48 -23.58
N ASP A 201 -21.18 3.54 -23.84
CA ASP A 201 -22.45 3.44 -23.15
C ASP A 201 -22.23 3.26 -21.63
N PRO A 202 -22.76 4.17 -20.78
CA PRO A 202 -22.58 4.10 -19.33
C PRO A 202 -23.17 2.84 -18.68
N HIS A 203 -24.29 2.32 -19.19
CA HIS A 203 -24.92 1.11 -18.66
C HIS A 203 -24.10 -0.13 -19.01
N LYS A 204 -23.52 -0.18 -20.21
CA LYS A 204 -22.63 -1.29 -20.61
C LYS A 204 -21.36 -1.34 -19.76
N ILE A 205 -20.82 -0.19 -19.34
CA ILE A 205 -19.69 -0.13 -18.39
C ILE A 205 -20.11 -0.72 -17.04
N TYR A 206 -21.29 -0.34 -16.54
CA TYR A 206 -21.82 -0.83 -15.27
C TYR A 206 -22.04 -2.36 -15.26
N GLU A 207 -22.58 -2.94 -16.33
CA GLU A 207 -22.84 -4.39 -16.42
C GLU A 207 -21.57 -5.26 -16.39
N THR A 208 -20.40 -4.69 -16.71
CA THR A 208 -19.11 -5.43 -16.71
C THR A 208 -18.49 -5.52 -15.29
N ALA A 209 -19.22 -5.12 -14.24
CA ALA A 209 -18.71 -4.88 -12.88
C ALA A 209 -18.84 -6.03 -11.85
N ALA A 210 -19.18 -7.27 -12.24
CA ALA A 210 -19.33 -8.36 -11.27
C ALA A 210 -17.99 -8.80 -10.66
N VAL A 211 -17.88 -8.85 -9.33
CA VAL A 211 -16.66 -9.26 -8.59
C VAL A 211 -16.96 -10.46 -7.71
N LEU A 212 -16.09 -11.48 -7.73
CA LEU A 212 -16.14 -12.62 -6.80
C LEU A 212 -14.93 -12.60 -5.88
N LEU A 213 -15.15 -12.33 -4.59
CA LEU A 213 -14.16 -12.53 -3.53
C LEU A 213 -14.18 -14.00 -3.13
N ASP A 214 -13.06 -14.68 -3.33
CA ASP A 214 -12.93 -16.10 -3.01
C ASP A 214 -11.49 -16.44 -2.58
N PHE A 215 -11.31 -17.60 -1.96
CA PHE A 215 -10.02 -18.21 -1.72
C PHE A 215 -9.91 -19.51 -2.51
N TRP A 216 -8.78 -19.73 -3.18
CA TRP A 216 -8.65 -20.76 -4.21
C TRP A 216 -9.10 -22.17 -3.75
N VAL A 217 -8.85 -22.54 -2.49
CA VAL A 217 -9.20 -23.86 -1.91
C VAL A 217 -10.60 -23.94 -1.32
N SER A 218 -11.32 -22.82 -1.23
CA SER A 218 -12.64 -22.75 -0.59
C SER A 218 -13.66 -23.57 -1.38
N PRO A 219 -14.21 -24.66 -0.81
CA PRO A 219 -15.25 -25.43 -1.50
C PRO A 219 -16.49 -24.57 -1.74
N PHE A 220 -16.74 -23.57 -0.88
CA PHE A 220 -17.88 -22.67 -0.99
C PHE A 220 -17.78 -21.71 -2.17
N GLY A 221 -16.61 -21.13 -2.43
CA GLY A 221 -16.45 -20.23 -3.57
C GLY A 221 -16.23 -20.94 -4.90
N GLN A 222 -15.71 -22.16 -4.88
CA GLN A 222 -15.76 -23.06 -6.03
C GLN A 222 -17.20 -23.29 -6.52
N ARG A 223 -18.22 -23.34 -5.63
CA ARG A 223 -19.64 -23.38 -6.03
C ARG A 223 -20.02 -22.19 -6.92
N CYS A 224 -19.63 -20.98 -6.51
CA CYS A 224 -19.93 -19.75 -7.24
C CYS A 224 -19.21 -19.71 -8.59
N ARG A 225 -17.92 -20.09 -8.62
CA ARG A 225 -17.14 -20.18 -9.86
C ARG A 225 -17.73 -21.16 -10.87
N ILE A 226 -18.15 -22.35 -10.41
CA ILE A 226 -18.83 -23.33 -11.26
C ILE A 226 -20.15 -22.76 -11.78
N ALA A 227 -20.97 -22.13 -10.92
CA ALA A 227 -22.25 -21.55 -11.34
C ALA A 227 -22.09 -20.43 -12.38
N LEU A 228 -21.13 -19.51 -12.19
CA LEU A 228 -20.81 -18.44 -13.14
C LEU A 228 -20.31 -19.03 -14.48
N ALA A 229 -19.49 -20.07 -14.43
CA ALA A 229 -18.99 -20.76 -15.63
C ALA A 229 -20.10 -21.49 -16.39
N GLU A 230 -20.99 -22.22 -15.70
CA GLU A 230 -22.18 -22.85 -16.32
C GLU A 230 -23.12 -21.82 -16.93
N LYS A 231 -23.17 -20.60 -16.36
CA LYS A 231 -23.89 -19.47 -16.92
C LYS A 231 -23.09 -18.67 -17.94
N GLY A 232 -21.80 -18.92 -18.18
CA GLY A 232 -20.97 -18.11 -19.07
C GLY A 232 -20.97 -16.61 -18.75
N VAL A 233 -20.98 -16.26 -17.46
CA VAL A 233 -20.92 -14.89 -16.96
C VAL A 233 -19.46 -14.55 -16.65
N GLU A 234 -18.95 -13.48 -17.25
CA GLU A 234 -17.62 -12.95 -16.95
C GLU A 234 -17.64 -12.17 -15.63
N TYR A 235 -16.58 -12.28 -14.85
CA TYR A 235 -16.45 -11.63 -13.54
C TYR A 235 -14.98 -11.38 -13.18
N GLU A 236 -14.72 -10.40 -12.32
CA GLU A 236 -13.42 -10.19 -11.70
C GLU A 236 -13.24 -11.17 -10.52
N TYR A 237 -12.27 -12.08 -10.62
CA TYR A 237 -11.87 -12.93 -9.49
C TYR A 237 -10.88 -12.19 -8.60
N ARG A 238 -11.19 -12.07 -7.31
CA ARG A 238 -10.27 -11.52 -6.31
C ARG A 238 -9.96 -12.53 -5.24
N GLU A 239 -8.67 -12.82 -5.12
CA GLU A 239 -8.16 -13.77 -4.14
C GLU A 239 -8.09 -13.15 -2.74
N GLU A 240 -8.68 -13.84 -1.77
CA GLU A 240 -8.73 -13.44 -0.36
C GLU A 240 -7.82 -14.29 0.52
N ASN A 241 -7.21 -13.68 1.53
CA ASN A 241 -6.47 -14.43 2.54
C ASN A 241 -7.39 -14.82 3.71
N VAL A 242 -7.66 -16.12 3.86
CA VAL A 242 -8.53 -16.65 4.93
C VAL A 242 -7.78 -17.14 6.17
N VAL A 243 -6.45 -17.15 6.14
CA VAL A 243 -5.56 -17.69 7.20
C VAL A 243 -4.79 -16.59 7.93
N GLY A 244 -4.78 -15.38 7.37
CA GLY A 244 -4.14 -14.19 7.94
C GLY A 244 -5.08 -12.99 7.95
N HIS A 245 -4.54 -11.83 7.58
CA HIS A 245 -5.32 -10.61 7.47
C HIS A 245 -6.32 -10.72 6.32
N LYS A 246 -7.61 -10.74 6.65
CA LYS A 246 -8.71 -10.64 5.68
C LYS A 246 -8.70 -9.24 5.08
N SER A 247 -9.00 -9.13 3.79
CA SER A 247 -9.06 -7.81 3.17
C SER A 247 -10.15 -6.95 3.83
N PRO A 248 -9.98 -5.62 3.90
CA PRO A 248 -11.05 -4.72 4.32
C PRO A 248 -12.34 -4.96 3.53
N LEU A 249 -12.19 -5.18 2.22
CA LEU A 249 -13.29 -5.48 1.30
C LEU A 249 -14.11 -6.70 1.73
N LEU A 250 -13.48 -7.80 2.14
CA LEU A 250 -14.18 -9.00 2.64
C LEU A 250 -14.91 -8.72 3.97
N LEU A 251 -14.25 -8.01 4.89
CA LEU A 251 -14.80 -7.69 6.21
C LEU A 251 -16.01 -6.76 6.11
N GLU A 252 -15.97 -5.81 5.18
CA GLU A 252 -17.04 -4.87 4.90
C GLU A 252 -18.20 -5.50 4.13
N SER A 253 -17.89 -6.34 3.16
CA SER A 253 -18.90 -6.95 2.28
C SER A 253 -19.63 -8.13 2.96
N ASN A 254 -18.98 -8.80 3.93
CA ASN A 254 -19.58 -9.83 4.76
C ASN A 254 -19.33 -9.52 6.24
N PRO A 255 -19.98 -8.50 6.83
CA PRO A 255 -19.71 -8.07 8.20
C PRO A 255 -20.18 -9.10 9.24
N VAL A 256 -21.15 -9.93 8.86
CA VAL A 256 -21.76 -10.95 9.72
C VAL A 256 -20.82 -12.13 9.91
N TYR A 257 -20.43 -12.79 8.82
CA TYR A 257 -19.66 -14.03 8.88
C TYR A 257 -18.17 -13.82 8.59
N LYS A 258 -17.81 -12.72 7.92
CA LYS A 258 -16.42 -12.38 7.56
C LYS A 258 -15.73 -13.52 6.82
N LYS A 259 -16.45 -14.17 5.91
CA LYS A 259 -16.05 -15.40 5.20
C LYS A 259 -16.30 -15.25 3.71
N VAL A 260 -15.44 -15.91 2.93
CA VAL A 260 -15.65 -16.14 1.50
C VAL A 260 -16.63 -17.30 1.29
N PRO A 261 -17.33 -17.37 0.13
CA PRO A 261 -17.31 -16.38 -0.95
C PRO A 261 -18.19 -15.17 -0.67
N VAL A 262 -17.85 -14.06 -1.31
CA VAL A 262 -18.73 -12.90 -1.47
C VAL A 262 -18.81 -12.56 -2.95
N PHE A 263 -20.02 -12.53 -3.48
CA PHE A 263 -20.28 -12.10 -4.85
C PHE A 263 -20.84 -10.69 -4.82
N ILE A 264 -20.10 -9.74 -5.39
CA ILE A 264 -20.52 -8.35 -5.50
C ILE A 264 -21.07 -8.16 -6.91
N HIS A 265 -22.37 -7.94 -6.99
CA HIS A 265 -23.06 -7.62 -8.22
C HIS A 265 -23.82 -6.33 -7.99
N ASP A 266 -23.71 -5.37 -8.91
CA ASP A 266 -24.30 -4.03 -8.74
C ASP A 266 -23.81 -3.27 -7.48
N GLY A 267 -22.54 -3.48 -7.08
CA GLY A 267 -21.99 -2.94 -5.83
C GLY A 267 -22.61 -3.54 -4.55
N LYS A 268 -23.54 -4.50 -4.69
CA LYS A 268 -24.24 -5.13 -3.58
C LYS A 268 -23.59 -6.48 -3.27
N PRO A 269 -23.04 -6.65 -2.08
CA PRO A 269 -22.45 -7.91 -1.70
C PRO A 269 -23.53 -8.94 -1.37
N LEU A 270 -23.40 -10.12 -1.96
CA LEU A 270 -24.15 -11.32 -1.63
C LEU A 270 -23.22 -12.29 -0.94
N CYS A 271 -23.67 -12.77 0.21
CA CYS A 271 -22.96 -13.72 1.06
C CYS A 271 -23.65 -15.08 1.00
N GLU A 272 -22.95 -16.11 1.46
CA GLU A 272 -23.37 -17.51 1.45
C GLU A 272 -23.44 -18.11 0.04
N SER A 273 -22.55 -19.06 -0.23
CA SER A 273 -22.40 -19.70 -1.55
C SER A 273 -23.70 -20.20 -2.16
N LEU A 274 -24.59 -20.85 -1.39
CA LEU A 274 -25.86 -21.37 -1.92
C LEU A 274 -26.90 -20.28 -2.21
N ILE A 275 -26.82 -19.13 -1.53
CA ILE A 275 -27.65 -17.97 -1.85
C ILE A 275 -27.12 -17.33 -3.14
N ILE A 276 -25.80 -17.16 -3.24
CA ILE A 276 -25.13 -16.62 -4.43
C ILE A 276 -25.45 -17.47 -5.68
N VAL A 277 -25.35 -18.80 -5.58
CA VAL A 277 -25.68 -19.69 -6.72
C VAL A 277 -27.14 -19.57 -7.16
N GLN A 278 -28.08 -19.42 -6.21
CA GLN A 278 -29.49 -19.18 -6.54
C GLN A 278 -29.68 -17.83 -7.22
N TYR A 279 -29.05 -16.77 -6.69
CA TYR A 279 -29.08 -15.44 -7.30
C TYR A 279 -28.55 -15.46 -8.73
N ILE A 280 -27.43 -16.15 -8.97
CA ILE A 280 -26.88 -16.35 -10.33
C ILE A 280 -27.90 -17.06 -11.24
N ASP A 281 -28.60 -18.08 -10.74
CA ASP A 281 -29.62 -18.77 -11.53
C ASP A 281 -30.83 -17.87 -11.86
N GLU A 282 -31.22 -17.01 -10.93
CA GLU A 282 -32.36 -16.10 -11.03
C GLU A 282 -32.08 -14.87 -11.92
N VAL A 283 -30.87 -14.31 -11.86
CA VAL A 283 -30.45 -13.13 -12.65
C VAL A 283 -30.22 -13.48 -14.12
N TRP A 284 -29.70 -14.68 -14.40
CA TRP A 284 -29.48 -15.16 -15.77
C TRP A 284 -30.36 -16.38 -16.11
N PRO A 285 -31.70 -16.22 -16.15
CA PRO A 285 -32.66 -17.32 -16.33
C PRO A 285 -32.76 -17.80 -17.79
N HIS A 286 -32.25 -17.01 -18.74
CA HIS A 286 -32.23 -17.33 -20.18
C HIS A 286 -31.09 -18.28 -20.57
N ARG A 287 -30.25 -18.67 -19.61
CA ARG A 287 -29.13 -19.60 -19.77
C ARG A 287 -29.44 -20.94 -19.09
N ALA A 288 -28.56 -21.94 -19.22
CA ALA A 288 -28.78 -23.28 -18.68
C ALA A 288 -29.26 -23.24 -17.20
N PRO A 289 -30.42 -23.81 -16.87
CA PRO A 289 -31.00 -23.71 -15.53
C PRO A 289 -30.22 -24.57 -14.54
N LEU A 290 -29.89 -24.01 -13.37
CA LEU A 290 -29.23 -24.74 -12.28
C LEU A 290 -30.25 -25.37 -11.34
N LEU A 291 -31.40 -24.73 -11.13
CA LEU A 291 -32.52 -25.28 -10.37
C LEU A 291 -33.57 -25.94 -11.26
N PRO A 292 -34.23 -27.02 -10.78
CA PRO A 292 -35.36 -27.62 -11.48
C PRO A 292 -36.55 -26.66 -11.66
N ALA A 293 -37.22 -26.75 -12.81
CA ALA A 293 -38.42 -25.96 -13.08
C ALA A 293 -39.61 -26.35 -12.17
N ASP A 294 -39.78 -27.64 -11.89
CA ASP A 294 -40.84 -28.14 -11.00
C ASP A 294 -40.64 -27.64 -9.55
N PRO A 295 -41.67 -27.04 -8.91
CA PRO A 295 -41.55 -26.50 -7.55
C PRO A 295 -41.16 -27.54 -6.49
N TYR A 296 -41.65 -28.78 -6.61
CA TYR A 296 -41.32 -29.83 -5.65
C TYR A 296 -39.87 -30.28 -5.81
N ALA A 297 -39.43 -30.56 -7.05
CA ALA A 297 -38.04 -30.89 -7.34
C ALA A 297 -37.07 -29.77 -6.92
N ARG A 298 -37.47 -28.51 -7.07
CA ARG A 298 -36.70 -27.34 -6.59
C ARG A 298 -36.59 -27.31 -5.06
N ALA A 299 -37.67 -27.62 -4.35
CA ALA A 299 -37.66 -27.72 -2.89
C ALA A 299 -36.78 -28.88 -2.42
N GLN A 300 -36.82 -30.03 -3.09
CA GLN A 300 -35.92 -31.17 -2.84
C GLN A 300 -34.46 -30.80 -3.06
N ALA A 301 -34.13 -30.08 -4.15
CA ALA A 301 -32.78 -29.61 -4.41
C ALA A 301 -32.26 -28.68 -3.29
N ARG A 302 -33.09 -27.76 -2.79
CA ARG A 302 -32.75 -26.88 -1.67
C ARG A 302 -32.53 -27.66 -0.37
N PHE A 303 -33.38 -28.65 -0.09
CA PHE A 303 -33.23 -29.52 1.08
C PHE A 303 -31.89 -30.26 1.08
N TRP A 304 -31.53 -30.90 -0.04
CA TRP A 304 -30.27 -31.63 -0.14
C TRP A 304 -29.04 -30.72 -0.10
N ALA A 305 -29.10 -29.55 -0.73
CA ALA A 305 -28.02 -28.56 -0.65
C ALA A 305 -27.83 -28.02 0.79
N ASP A 306 -28.91 -27.75 1.52
CA ASP A 306 -28.86 -27.35 2.95
C ASP A 306 -28.33 -28.49 3.84
N PHE A 307 -28.73 -29.74 3.57
CA PHE A 307 -28.19 -30.92 4.24
C PHE A 307 -26.67 -31.00 4.05
N ILE A 308 -26.18 -30.88 2.83
CA ILE A 308 -24.75 -30.87 2.49
C ILE A 308 -24.04 -29.74 3.25
N ASP A 309 -24.57 -28.51 3.20
CA ASP A 309 -23.95 -27.34 3.83
C ASP A 309 -23.84 -27.46 5.35
N LYS A 310 -24.87 -28.00 6.00
CA LYS A 310 -24.88 -28.19 7.46
C LYS A 310 -24.02 -29.36 7.90
N LYS A 311 -24.03 -30.46 7.15
CA LYS A 311 -23.42 -31.73 7.57
C LYS A 311 -21.96 -31.88 7.21
N LEU A 312 -21.49 -31.26 6.13
CA LEU A 312 -20.06 -31.30 5.76
C LEU A 312 -19.23 -30.16 6.40
N LYS A 313 -19.84 -29.29 7.21
CA LYS A 313 -19.23 -28.09 7.83
C LYS A 313 -18.80 -28.26 9.31
N GLY A 314 -19.08 -29.40 9.96
CA GLY A 314 -18.97 -29.58 11.43
C GLY A 314 -17.55 -29.60 12.04
N GLU A 315 -17.41 -29.03 13.25
CA GLU A 315 -16.17 -28.86 14.04
C GLU A 315 -15.76 -30.11 14.87
N GLY A 316 -14.46 -30.42 14.89
CA GLY A 316 -13.73 -30.86 16.10
C GLY A 316 -13.95 -32.26 16.72
N HIS A 317 -13.03 -33.17 16.40
CA HIS A 317 -12.45 -34.24 17.23
C HIS A 317 -13.26 -35.50 17.65
N ALA A 318 -12.74 -36.64 17.19
CA ALA A 318 -12.92 -38.03 17.62
C ALA A 318 -14.29 -38.69 17.48
N ALA A 319 -15.41 -37.96 17.58
CA ALA A 319 -16.76 -38.52 17.30
C ALA A 319 -17.16 -38.43 15.80
N ALA A 320 -16.38 -37.75 14.96
CA ALA A 320 -16.79 -37.27 13.64
C ALA A 320 -16.71 -38.29 12.47
N LYS A 321 -15.90 -39.35 12.58
CA LYS A 321 -15.64 -40.26 11.45
C LYS A 321 -16.88 -41.05 11.03
N GLU A 322 -17.54 -41.70 11.98
CA GLU A 322 -18.72 -42.52 11.70
C GLU A 322 -19.92 -41.67 11.25
N GLU A 323 -20.06 -40.45 11.80
CA GLU A 323 -21.08 -39.50 11.32
C GLU A 323 -20.80 -39.09 9.87
N PHE A 324 -19.55 -38.77 9.52
CA PHE A 324 -19.15 -38.43 8.15
C PHE A 324 -19.39 -39.58 7.17
N ILE A 325 -19.01 -40.81 7.55
CA ILE A 325 -19.31 -42.03 6.78
C ILE A 325 -20.83 -42.19 6.60
N GLY A 326 -21.61 -41.92 7.66
CA GLY A 326 -23.08 -41.93 7.60
C GLY A 326 -23.64 -40.91 6.60
N ILE A 327 -23.08 -39.70 6.57
CA ILE A 327 -23.45 -38.63 5.63
C ILE A 327 -23.15 -39.06 4.19
N LEU A 328 -21.97 -39.63 3.94
CA LEU A 328 -21.60 -40.13 2.61
C LEU A 328 -22.55 -41.23 2.14
N LYS A 329 -22.92 -42.18 3.02
CA LYS A 329 -23.89 -43.24 2.69
C LYS A 329 -25.30 -42.70 2.40
N LEU A 330 -25.72 -41.64 3.08
CA LEU A 330 -27.00 -40.98 2.79
C LEU A 330 -26.99 -40.30 1.42
N LEU A 331 -25.93 -39.58 1.10
CA LEU A 331 -25.74 -38.92 -0.21
C LEU A 331 -25.62 -39.95 -1.35
N GLU A 332 -24.93 -41.07 -1.11
CA GLU A 332 -24.85 -42.23 -2.01
C GLU A 332 -26.23 -42.82 -2.29
N GLY A 333 -27.04 -43.01 -1.24
CA GLY A 333 -28.41 -43.53 -1.35
C GLY A 333 -29.32 -42.59 -2.13
N GLU A 334 -29.22 -41.28 -1.91
CA GLU A 334 -29.98 -40.27 -2.65
C GLU A 334 -29.56 -40.20 -4.13
N LEU A 335 -28.26 -40.26 -4.42
CA LEU A 335 -27.76 -40.30 -5.78
C LEU A 335 -28.31 -41.54 -6.50
N GLY A 336 -28.29 -42.70 -5.84
CA GLY A 336 -28.79 -43.96 -6.39
C GLY A 336 -28.11 -44.27 -7.72
N ASP A 337 -28.90 -44.53 -8.77
CA ASP A 337 -28.39 -44.77 -10.13
C ASP A 337 -28.53 -43.53 -11.04
N LYS A 338 -28.85 -42.36 -10.48
CA LYS A 338 -28.99 -41.11 -11.24
C LYS A 338 -27.62 -40.67 -11.76
N LYS A 339 -27.60 -40.01 -12.94
CA LYS A 339 -26.36 -39.45 -13.49
C LYS A 339 -25.84 -38.30 -12.63
N TYR A 340 -26.76 -37.44 -12.21
CA TYR A 340 -26.60 -36.27 -11.33
C TYR A 340 -27.75 -36.25 -10.31
N PHE A 341 -27.67 -35.40 -9.28
CA PHE A 341 -28.71 -35.36 -8.23
C PHE A 341 -30.09 -34.92 -8.76
N ALA A 342 -30.13 -34.15 -9.86
CA ALA A 342 -31.37 -33.79 -10.56
C ALA A 342 -31.76 -34.77 -11.69
N GLY A 343 -31.24 -36.00 -11.69
CA GLY A 343 -31.48 -37.00 -12.74
C GLY A 343 -30.41 -36.91 -13.82
N ASP A 344 -30.78 -36.46 -15.02
CA ASP A 344 -29.85 -36.35 -16.17
C ASP A 344 -29.13 -34.99 -16.27
N ALA A 345 -29.62 -33.97 -15.56
CA ALA A 345 -29.09 -32.61 -15.59
C ALA A 345 -28.13 -32.35 -14.42
N PHE A 346 -26.97 -31.76 -14.72
CA PHE A 346 -26.08 -31.20 -13.70
C PHE A 346 -26.72 -29.93 -13.13
N GLY A 347 -26.88 -29.83 -11.81
CA GLY A 347 -27.63 -28.74 -11.21
C GLY A 347 -27.20 -28.36 -9.80
N PHE A 348 -28.09 -27.68 -9.10
CA PHE A 348 -27.83 -27.01 -7.82
C PHE A 348 -27.21 -27.91 -6.74
N VAL A 349 -27.69 -29.15 -6.59
CA VAL A 349 -27.17 -30.10 -5.60
C VAL A 349 -25.78 -30.59 -5.99
N ASP A 350 -25.54 -30.81 -7.29
CA ASP A 350 -24.23 -31.23 -7.78
C ASP A 350 -23.19 -30.13 -7.54
N ILE A 351 -23.54 -28.88 -7.84
CA ILE A 351 -22.71 -27.69 -7.54
C ILE A 351 -22.46 -27.59 -6.04
N ALA A 352 -23.45 -27.87 -5.19
CA ALA A 352 -23.29 -27.81 -3.73
C ALA A 352 -22.27 -28.84 -3.20
N LEU A 353 -22.19 -30.02 -3.80
CA LEU A 353 -21.38 -31.14 -3.30
C LEU A 353 -20.02 -31.29 -3.98
N VAL A 354 -19.92 -31.03 -5.29
CA VAL A 354 -18.72 -31.38 -6.07
C VAL A 354 -17.42 -30.73 -5.56
N PRO A 355 -17.42 -29.51 -4.99
CA PRO A 355 -16.21 -28.93 -4.41
C PRO A 355 -15.60 -29.72 -3.25
N PHE A 356 -16.38 -30.58 -2.58
CA PHE A 356 -15.86 -31.41 -1.49
C PHE A 356 -15.09 -32.64 -1.98
N VAL A 357 -15.19 -33.00 -3.27
CA VAL A 357 -14.43 -34.12 -3.84
C VAL A 357 -12.93 -33.88 -3.73
N SER A 358 -12.44 -32.63 -3.87
CA SER A 358 -11.02 -32.32 -3.69
C SER A 358 -10.54 -32.47 -2.25
N TRP A 359 -11.46 -32.55 -1.28
CA TRP A 359 -11.15 -32.71 0.14
C TRP A 359 -11.16 -34.19 0.59
N PHE A 360 -11.64 -35.11 -0.24
CA PHE A 360 -11.71 -36.55 0.11
C PHE A 360 -10.34 -37.11 0.50
N TYR A 361 -9.30 -36.86 -0.29
CA TYR A 361 -7.93 -37.29 0.02
C TYR A 361 -7.47 -36.81 1.42
N THR A 362 -7.80 -35.57 1.78
CA THR A 362 -7.48 -35.01 3.10
C THR A 362 -8.25 -35.73 4.21
N TYR A 363 -9.55 -35.99 4.02
CA TYR A 363 -10.36 -36.74 5.00
C TYR A 363 -9.88 -38.18 5.18
N GLU A 364 -9.60 -38.88 4.09
CA GLU A 364 -9.09 -40.25 4.10
C GLU A 364 -7.75 -40.34 4.86
N THR A 365 -6.83 -39.42 4.54
CA THR A 365 -5.50 -39.38 5.17
C THR A 365 -5.56 -38.99 6.64
N CYS A 366 -6.40 -38.02 7.02
CA CYS A 366 -6.50 -37.56 8.40
C CYS A 366 -7.32 -38.47 9.32
N ALA A 367 -8.32 -39.20 8.80
CA ALA A 367 -9.24 -40.01 9.59
C ALA A 367 -9.14 -41.54 9.35
N GLY A 368 -8.30 -41.97 8.41
CA GLY A 368 -7.97 -43.38 8.18
C GLY A 368 -9.16 -44.22 7.70
N PHE A 369 -9.82 -43.80 6.60
CA PHE A 369 -10.83 -44.59 5.89
C PHE A 369 -10.75 -44.32 4.38
N SER A 370 -11.47 -45.11 3.57
CA SER A 370 -11.64 -44.86 2.14
C SER A 370 -13.07 -44.40 1.83
N VAL A 371 -13.20 -43.29 1.11
CA VAL A 371 -14.49 -42.79 0.60
C VAL A 371 -15.02 -43.73 -0.49
N GLU A 372 -14.15 -44.31 -1.33
CA GLU A 372 -14.55 -45.23 -2.40
C GLU A 372 -15.14 -46.54 -1.86
N GLU A 373 -14.61 -47.07 -0.76
CA GLU A 373 -15.19 -48.25 -0.09
C GLU A 373 -16.56 -47.97 0.54
N VAL A 374 -16.77 -46.74 1.02
CA VAL A 374 -17.99 -46.34 1.73
C VAL A 374 -19.10 -45.87 0.79
N ALA A 375 -18.75 -45.17 -0.28
CA ALA A 375 -19.66 -44.50 -1.21
C ALA A 375 -19.12 -44.55 -2.66
N PRO A 376 -19.09 -45.73 -3.29
CA PRO A 376 -18.48 -45.93 -4.60
C PRO A 376 -19.21 -45.17 -5.73
N LYS A 377 -20.54 -45.01 -5.68
CA LYS A 377 -21.30 -44.27 -6.70
C LYS A 377 -21.07 -42.77 -6.60
N LEU A 378 -20.85 -42.21 -5.41
CA LEU A 378 -20.42 -40.83 -5.22
C LEU A 378 -19.04 -40.60 -5.79
N VAL A 379 -18.08 -41.51 -5.61
CA VAL A 379 -16.77 -41.38 -6.25
C VAL A 379 -16.90 -41.43 -7.77
N ALA A 380 -17.71 -42.32 -8.32
CA ALA A 380 -18.00 -42.36 -9.75
C ALA A 380 -18.70 -41.09 -10.25
N TRP A 381 -19.63 -40.53 -9.48
CA TRP A 381 -20.28 -39.24 -9.77
C TRP A 381 -19.28 -38.08 -9.76
N GLY A 382 -18.38 -38.01 -8.78
CA GLY A 382 -17.32 -37.00 -8.72
C GLY A 382 -16.44 -37.05 -9.97
N LYS A 383 -16.04 -38.25 -10.40
CA LYS A 383 -15.30 -38.47 -11.66
C LYS A 383 -16.07 -37.93 -12.88
N ARG A 384 -17.37 -38.20 -12.98
CA ARG A 384 -18.22 -37.65 -14.06
C ARG A 384 -18.37 -36.14 -14.00
N CYS A 385 -18.47 -35.53 -12.82
CA CYS A 385 -18.55 -34.09 -12.69
C CYS A 385 -17.26 -33.43 -13.20
N MET A 386 -16.09 -34.03 -12.96
CA MET A 386 -14.79 -33.54 -13.45
C MET A 386 -14.63 -33.61 -14.97
N GLU A 387 -15.49 -34.32 -15.71
CA GLU A 387 -15.50 -34.28 -17.18
C GLU A 387 -16.10 -32.96 -17.71
N ARG A 388 -16.81 -32.19 -16.87
CA ARG A 388 -17.34 -30.87 -17.24
C ARG A 388 -16.25 -29.81 -17.15
N GLU A 389 -16.13 -28.98 -18.18
CA GLU A 389 -15.14 -27.90 -18.25
C GLU A 389 -15.23 -26.92 -17.07
N SER A 390 -16.45 -26.55 -16.66
CA SER A 390 -16.75 -25.68 -15.51
C SER A 390 -16.17 -26.20 -14.19
N VAL A 391 -16.23 -27.52 -13.99
CA VAL A 391 -15.74 -28.21 -12.79
C VAL A 391 -14.24 -28.44 -12.89
N ALA A 392 -13.76 -28.98 -14.02
CA ALA A 392 -12.36 -29.30 -14.26
C ALA A 392 -11.42 -28.09 -14.09
N LYS A 393 -11.87 -26.90 -14.54
CA LYS A 393 -11.10 -25.66 -14.40
C LYS A 393 -11.18 -25.04 -13.00
N THR A 394 -12.11 -25.48 -12.15
CA THR A 394 -12.40 -24.84 -10.85
C THR A 394 -11.87 -25.63 -9.65
N LEU A 395 -11.95 -26.96 -9.68
CA LEU A 395 -11.58 -27.79 -8.53
C LEU A 395 -10.07 -27.70 -8.21
N SER A 396 -9.77 -27.67 -6.91
CA SER A 396 -8.39 -27.68 -6.42
C SER A 396 -7.75 -29.06 -6.50
N ASP A 397 -6.42 -29.06 -6.64
CA ASP A 397 -5.61 -30.27 -6.51
C ASP A 397 -5.75 -30.86 -5.08
N PRO A 398 -6.14 -32.14 -4.93
CA PRO A 398 -6.36 -32.76 -3.62
C PRO A 398 -5.13 -32.83 -2.71
N HIS A 399 -3.92 -32.96 -3.28
CA HIS A 399 -2.68 -33.00 -2.50
C HIS A 399 -2.33 -31.61 -1.96
N LYS A 400 -2.53 -30.54 -2.74
CA LYS A 400 -2.38 -29.15 -2.26
C LYS A 400 -3.35 -28.80 -1.15
N VAL A 401 -4.58 -29.32 -1.20
CA VAL A 401 -5.57 -29.15 -0.12
C VAL A 401 -5.05 -29.78 1.19
N TYR A 402 -4.48 -30.97 1.12
CA TYR A 402 -3.88 -31.65 2.27
C TYR A 402 -2.69 -30.90 2.86
N GLU A 403 -1.78 -30.41 2.03
CA GLU A 403 -0.64 -29.59 2.46
C GLU A 403 -1.09 -28.31 3.18
N PHE A 404 -2.12 -27.64 2.66
CA PHE A 404 -2.72 -26.45 3.27
C PHE A 404 -3.26 -26.73 4.68
N VAL A 405 -3.96 -27.85 4.88
CA VAL A 405 -4.45 -28.26 6.22
C VAL A 405 -3.29 -28.52 7.19
N GLY A 406 -2.18 -29.09 6.70
CA GLY A 406 -0.95 -29.26 7.47
C GLY A 406 -0.35 -27.94 7.95
N ALA A 407 -0.41 -26.89 7.13
CA ALA A 407 0.04 -25.55 7.49
C ALA A 407 -0.87 -24.87 8.53
N LEU A 408 -2.19 -24.98 8.38
CA LEU A 408 -3.18 -24.41 9.33
C LEU A 408 -2.98 -24.90 10.76
N LYS A 409 -2.69 -26.19 10.93
CA LYS A 409 -2.48 -26.79 12.26
C LYS A 409 -1.29 -26.20 13.01
N LYS A 410 -0.28 -25.67 12.30
CA LYS A 410 0.89 -25.01 12.90
C LYS A 410 0.60 -23.57 13.34
N ILE A 411 -0.39 -22.91 12.74
CA ILE A 411 -0.69 -21.48 12.94
C ILE A 411 -1.63 -21.26 14.15
N TYR A 412 -2.63 -22.11 14.34
CA TYR A 412 -3.73 -21.86 15.31
C TYR A 412 -3.57 -22.51 16.69
N GLY A 413 -2.38 -22.98 17.07
CA GLY A 413 -2.18 -23.77 18.30
C GLY A 413 -1.11 -23.25 19.28
N GLY A 414 -0.89 -21.93 19.42
CA GLY A 414 0.22 -21.39 20.23
C GLY A 414 -0.03 -20.07 20.96
N VAL A 415 0.87 -19.74 21.88
CA VAL A 415 0.93 -18.49 22.66
C VAL A 415 1.77 -17.44 21.91
N VAL A 416 1.25 -16.23 21.73
CA VAL A 416 1.97 -15.12 21.04
C VAL A 416 2.02 -13.88 21.95
N LEU A 417 3.17 -13.20 22.00
CA LEU A 417 3.36 -11.94 22.71
C LEU A 417 3.82 -10.85 21.74
N LEU A 418 2.99 -9.84 21.51
CA LEU A 418 3.36 -8.61 20.82
C LEU A 418 4.06 -7.68 21.82
N GLY A 419 5.27 -7.24 21.49
CA GLY A 419 6.07 -6.41 22.39
C GLY A 419 7.04 -5.50 21.66
N PHE A 420 7.62 -4.56 22.41
CA PHE A 420 8.75 -3.75 21.96
C PHE A 420 9.93 -4.06 22.88
N TRP A 421 11.09 -4.41 22.34
CA TRP A 421 12.18 -5.05 23.10
C TRP A 421 12.64 -4.26 24.34
N VAL A 422 12.64 -2.92 24.27
CA VAL A 422 13.03 -2.02 25.38
C VAL A 422 11.89 -1.66 26.32
N SER A 423 10.65 -2.00 25.96
CA SER A 423 9.47 -1.62 26.72
C SER A 423 9.47 -2.33 28.08
N PRO A 424 9.49 -1.57 29.21
CA PRO A 424 9.44 -2.20 30.52
C PRO A 424 8.16 -3.02 30.70
N PHE A 425 7.05 -2.59 30.09
CA PHE A 425 5.78 -3.30 30.10
C PHE A 425 5.82 -4.66 29.37
N GLY A 426 6.53 -4.72 28.23
CA GLY A 426 6.73 -5.98 27.49
C GLY A 426 7.68 -6.92 28.22
N GLN A 427 8.70 -6.38 28.91
CA GLN A 427 9.61 -7.17 29.75
C GLN A 427 8.87 -7.85 30.92
N ARG A 428 7.87 -7.21 31.53
CA ARG A 428 7.02 -7.86 32.57
C ARG A 428 6.42 -9.18 32.11
N CYS A 429 5.84 -9.16 30.91
CA CYS A 429 5.16 -10.33 30.33
C CYS A 429 6.15 -11.45 30.03
N ARG A 430 7.32 -11.10 29.46
CA ARG A 430 8.40 -12.06 29.19
C ARG A 430 8.97 -12.69 30.45
N ILE A 431 9.17 -11.91 31.52
CA ILE A 431 9.60 -12.43 32.83
C ILE A 431 8.54 -13.37 33.40
N ALA A 432 7.26 -12.98 33.39
CA ALA A 432 6.18 -13.82 33.90
C ALA A 432 6.06 -15.15 33.14
N LEU A 433 6.13 -15.14 31.81
CA LEU A 433 6.12 -16.37 30.99
C LEU A 433 7.34 -17.27 31.29
N ALA A 434 8.52 -16.67 31.46
CA ALA A 434 9.74 -17.41 31.81
C ALA A 434 9.67 -18.04 33.20
N GLU A 435 9.13 -17.33 34.20
CA GLU A 435 8.90 -17.87 35.55
C GLU A 435 7.88 -19.03 35.55
N LYS A 436 6.92 -19.01 34.62
CA LYS A 436 5.93 -20.08 34.44
C LYS A 436 6.39 -21.22 33.52
N GLY A 437 7.55 -21.10 32.86
CA GLY A 437 8.04 -22.10 31.89
C GLY A 437 7.17 -22.22 30.63
N VAL A 438 6.49 -21.14 30.22
CA VAL A 438 5.58 -21.14 29.08
C VAL A 438 6.35 -20.75 27.81
N GLU A 439 6.34 -21.63 26.81
CA GLU A 439 6.85 -21.34 25.46
C GLU A 439 5.90 -20.40 24.72
N TYR A 440 6.45 -19.41 24.00
CA TYR A 440 5.67 -18.42 23.26
C TYR A 440 6.43 -17.88 22.05
N GLU A 441 5.67 -17.43 21.05
CA GLU A 441 6.18 -16.63 19.93
C GLU A 441 6.27 -15.16 20.32
N TYR A 442 7.45 -14.54 20.25
CA TYR A 442 7.62 -13.11 20.45
C TYR A 442 7.58 -12.36 19.11
N ARG A 443 6.72 -11.34 19.00
CA ARG A 443 6.65 -10.47 17.82
C ARG A 443 7.00 -9.03 18.20
N GLU A 444 8.01 -8.49 17.53
CA GLU A 444 8.51 -7.13 17.73
C GLU A 444 7.61 -6.08 17.04
N GLU A 445 7.28 -5.01 17.75
CA GLU A 445 6.39 -3.93 17.30
C GLU A 445 7.09 -2.57 17.20
N ASN A 446 6.85 -1.83 16.11
CA ASN A 446 7.39 -0.49 15.91
C ASN A 446 6.49 0.60 16.51
N VAL A 447 6.52 0.76 17.82
CA VAL A 447 5.61 1.67 18.54
C VAL A 447 5.89 3.17 18.37
N LEU A 448 6.97 3.57 17.70
CA LEU A 448 7.41 4.97 17.59
C LEU A 448 6.92 5.69 16.33
N TRP A 449 6.70 4.94 15.24
CA TRP A 449 6.44 5.52 13.91
C TRP A 449 5.30 4.83 13.16
N ASP A 450 5.16 3.51 13.29
CA ASP A 450 4.20 2.72 12.51
C ASP A 450 3.76 1.46 13.26
N LYS A 451 2.53 1.47 13.80
CA LYS A 451 1.98 0.38 14.62
C LYS A 451 1.37 -0.68 13.72
N SER A 452 1.63 -1.96 13.98
CA SER A 452 1.09 -3.03 13.14
C SER A 452 -0.45 -3.05 13.20
N PRO A 453 -1.13 -3.45 12.10
CA PRO A 453 -2.57 -3.71 12.12
C PRO A 453 -2.97 -4.72 13.20
N GLN A 454 -2.15 -5.75 13.43
CA GLN A 454 -2.37 -6.75 14.47
C GLN A 454 -2.41 -6.12 15.88
N LEU A 455 -1.51 -5.18 16.19
CA LEU A 455 -1.51 -4.44 17.45
C LEU A 455 -2.77 -3.57 17.59
N LEU A 456 -3.18 -2.90 16.52
CA LEU A 456 -4.36 -2.03 16.51
C LEU A 456 -5.66 -2.83 16.68
N GLU A 457 -5.77 -4.00 16.05
CA GLU A 457 -6.91 -4.91 16.17
C GLU A 457 -6.96 -5.57 17.55
N SER A 458 -5.82 -6.02 18.05
CA SER A 458 -5.75 -6.77 19.31
C SER A 458 -5.84 -5.87 20.55
N ASN A 459 -5.47 -4.58 20.44
CA ASN A 459 -5.67 -3.56 21.48
C ASN A 459 -6.30 -2.28 20.87
N PRO A 460 -7.60 -2.30 20.54
CA PRO A 460 -8.26 -1.19 19.85
C PRO A 460 -8.43 0.05 20.74
N VAL A 461 -8.44 -0.14 22.06
CA VAL A 461 -8.66 0.92 23.05
C VAL A 461 -7.42 1.80 23.19
N TYR A 462 -6.29 1.21 23.59
CA TYR A 462 -5.09 1.98 23.91
C TYR A 462 -4.07 1.95 22.78
N LYS A 463 -4.15 0.98 21.87
CA LYS A 463 -3.26 0.83 20.71
C LYS A 463 -1.80 0.76 21.16
N LYS A 464 -1.52 0.04 22.25
CA LYS A 464 -0.22 -0.03 22.93
C LYS A 464 0.21 -1.47 23.18
N VAL A 465 1.53 -1.68 23.17
CA VAL A 465 2.16 -2.92 23.62
C VAL A 465 2.34 -2.90 25.14
N PRO A 466 2.40 -4.07 25.80
CA PRO A 466 2.28 -5.42 25.24
C PRO A 466 0.84 -5.84 24.93
N VAL A 467 0.70 -6.82 24.03
CA VAL A 467 -0.54 -7.58 23.83
C VAL A 467 -0.20 -9.08 23.86
N PHE A 468 -0.89 -9.82 24.71
CA PHE A 468 -0.73 -11.27 24.86
C PHE A 468 -1.88 -11.98 24.16
N ILE A 469 -1.60 -12.94 23.29
CA ILE A 469 -2.61 -13.70 22.54
C ILE A 469 -2.49 -15.17 22.92
N HIS A 470 -3.52 -15.71 23.56
CA HIS A 470 -3.61 -17.11 23.96
C HIS A 470 -4.82 -17.74 23.24
N ASP A 471 -4.58 -18.74 22.40
CA ASP A 471 -5.61 -19.40 21.57
C ASP A 471 -6.45 -18.40 20.76
N GLY A 472 -5.76 -17.43 20.14
CA GLY A 472 -6.39 -16.37 19.33
C GLY A 472 -7.12 -15.29 20.14
N LYS A 473 -7.08 -15.30 21.47
CA LYS A 473 -7.76 -14.33 22.33
C LYS A 473 -6.77 -13.30 22.90
N PRO A 474 -6.93 -12.00 22.61
CA PRO A 474 -6.02 -10.97 23.11
C PRO A 474 -6.32 -10.56 24.55
N VAL A 475 -5.26 -10.36 25.33
CA VAL A 475 -5.24 -9.77 26.68
C VAL A 475 -4.31 -8.56 26.64
N CYS A 476 -4.82 -7.41 27.10
CA CYS A 476 -4.13 -6.12 27.06
C CYS A 476 -3.75 -5.65 28.46
N GLU A 477 -2.82 -4.69 28.53
CA GLU A 477 -2.25 -4.11 29.76
C GLU A 477 -1.32 -5.06 30.52
N SER A 478 -0.05 -4.66 30.67
CA SER A 478 1.00 -5.56 31.19
C SER A 478 0.69 -6.19 32.56
N LEU A 479 0.13 -5.44 33.51
CA LEU A 479 -0.23 -5.99 34.83
C LEU A 479 -1.47 -6.90 34.79
N ILE A 480 -2.38 -6.70 33.84
CA ILE A 480 -3.51 -7.60 33.61
C ILE A 480 -3.01 -8.89 32.95
N ILE A 481 -2.10 -8.77 31.96
CA ILE A 481 -1.46 -9.90 31.30
C ILE A 481 -0.68 -10.75 32.30
N VAL A 482 0.12 -10.15 33.19
CA VAL A 482 0.85 -10.90 34.23
C VAL A 482 -0.11 -11.62 35.18
N GLN A 483 -1.25 -11.02 35.54
CA GLN A 483 -2.28 -11.69 36.34
C GLN A 483 -2.93 -12.85 35.58
N TYR A 484 -3.27 -12.65 34.31
CA TYR A 484 -3.81 -13.70 33.45
C TYR A 484 -2.85 -14.88 33.33
N ILE A 485 -1.55 -14.61 33.15
CA ILE A 485 -0.51 -15.65 33.14
C ILE A 485 -0.45 -16.38 34.49
N ASP A 486 -0.55 -15.65 35.60
CA ASP A 486 -0.54 -16.27 36.93
C ASP A 486 -1.75 -17.18 37.17
N GLU A 487 -2.93 -16.79 36.69
CA GLU A 487 -4.19 -17.53 36.83
C GLU A 487 -4.29 -18.74 35.89
N VAL A 488 -3.85 -18.61 34.63
CA VAL A 488 -3.90 -19.70 33.64
C VAL A 488 -2.89 -20.80 33.99
N TRP A 489 -1.70 -20.43 34.47
CA TRP A 489 -0.65 -21.36 34.89
C TRP A 489 -0.47 -21.32 36.42
N ALA A 490 -1.56 -21.53 37.15
CA ALA A 490 -1.60 -21.45 38.62
C ALA A 490 -0.75 -22.53 39.33
N ASP A 491 -0.51 -23.67 38.68
CA ASP A 491 0.16 -24.82 39.28
C ASP A 491 1.69 -24.68 39.37
N CYS A 492 2.26 -23.63 38.78
CA CYS A 492 3.71 -23.36 38.79
C CYS A 492 4.01 -21.94 39.25
N ALA A 493 4.96 -21.76 40.17
CA ALA A 493 5.52 -20.46 40.57
C ALA A 493 4.49 -19.32 40.73
N PRO A 494 3.68 -19.30 41.82
CA PRO A 494 2.65 -18.27 42.02
C PRO A 494 3.28 -16.87 42.13
N LEU A 495 2.82 -15.94 41.29
CA LEU A 495 3.31 -14.57 41.24
C LEU A 495 2.55 -13.66 42.22
N LEU A 496 1.26 -13.90 42.44
CA LEU A 496 0.47 -13.24 43.45
C LEU A 496 0.39 -14.04 44.76
N PRO A 497 0.38 -13.37 45.93
CA PRO A 497 0.16 -14.02 47.20
C PRO A 497 -1.19 -14.76 47.30
N ALA A 498 -1.22 -15.87 48.02
CA ALA A 498 -2.43 -16.63 48.32
C ALA A 498 -3.38 -15.88 49.28
N ASP A 499 -2.83 -15.14 50.25
CA ASP A 499 -3.60 -14.33 51.19
C ASP A 499 -4.26 -13.12 50.48
N PRO A 500 -5.58 -12.90 50.64
CA PRO A 500 -6.29 -11.80 49.97
C PRO A 500 -5.75 -10.42 50.31
N TYR A 501 -5.33 -10.16 51.56
CA TYR A 501 -4.79 -8.87 51.95
C TYR A 501 -3.41 -8.64 51.33
N ALA A 502 -2.52 -9.61 51.40
CA ALA A 502 -1.21 -9.55 50.76
C ALA A 502 -1.33 -9.40 49.23
N ARG A 503 -2.31 -10.04 48.60
CA ARG A 503 -2.62 -9.86 47.17
C ARG A 503 -3.07 -8.45 46.84
N ALA A 504 -3.92 -7.84 47.68
CA ALA A 504 -4.34 -6.46 47.53
C ALA A 504 -3.16 -5.48 47.69
N GLN A 505 -2.27 -5.74 48.66
CA GLN A 505 -1.04 -4.96 48.85
C GLN A 505 -0.11 -5.07 47.63
N ALA A 506 0.07 -6.27 47.06
CA ALA A 506 0.86 -6.45 45.86
C ALA A 506 0.29 -5.66 44.66
N ARG A 507 -1.04 -5.66 44.48
CA ARG A 507 -1.69 -4.86 43.43
C ARG A 507 -1.54 -3.36 43.66
N PHE A 508 -1.66 -2.89 44.91
CA PHE A 508 -1.47 -1.49 45.27
C PHE A 508 -0.05 -1.02 44.90
N TRP A 509 0.98 -1.77 45.30
CA TRP A 509 2.36 -1.38 45.02
C TRP A 509 2.70 -1.47 43.52
N ALA A 510 2.17 -2.45 42.79
CA ALA A 510 2.32 -2.50 41.34
C ALA A 510 1.65 -1.31 40.63
N ASP A 511 0.45 -0.89 41.08
CA ASP A 511 -0.24 0.32 40.58
C ASP A 511 0.54 1.60 40.92
N PHE A 512 1.12 1.66 42.12
CA PHE A 512 2.01 2.77 42.52
C PHE A 512 3.22 2.89 41.60
N VAL A 513 3.86 1.76 41.24
CA VAL A 513 4.94 1.74 40.25
C VAL A 513 4.47 2.24 38.88
N ASP A 514 3.31 1.76 38.40
CA ASP A 514 2.79 2.15 37.08
C ASP A 514 2.39 3.62 36.98
N LYS A 515 1.88 4.20 38.05
CA LYS A 515 1.42 5.59 38.05
C LYS A 515 2.52 6.56 38.46
N LYS A 516 3.16 6.34 39.60
CA LYS A 516 4.05 7.33 40.22
C LYS A 516 5.48 7.22 39.74
N PHE A 517 6.03 6.01 39.76
CA PHE A 517 7.43 5.78 39.34
C PHE A 517 7.64 6.14 37.87
N LEU A 518 6.77 5.64 36.99
CA LEU A 518 6.84 5.90 35.54
C LEU A 518 6.65 7.39 35.20
N GLU A 519 5.62 8.04 35.75
CA GLU A 519 5.30 9.44 35.45
C GLU A 519 6.47 10.35 35.84
N CYS A 520 6.99 10.17 37.05
CA CYS A 520 8.08 10.98 37.57
C CYS A 520 9.39 10.70 36.81
N GLY A 521 9.75 9.44 36.55
CA GLY A 521 10.90 9.07 35.73
C GLY A 521 10.85 9.64 34.31
N THR A 522 9.64 9.76 33.74
CA THR A 522 9.42 10.39 32.43
C THR A 522 9.72 11.89 32.44
N LYS A 523 9.36 12.60 33.53
CA LYS A 523 9.63 14.04 33.68
C LYS A 523 11.14 14.33 33.72
N LEU A 524 11.95 13.44 34.29
CA LEU A 524 13.41 13.61 34.43
C LEU A 524 14.13 13.82 33.09
N TRP A 525 13.65 13.23 32.00
CA TRP A 525 14.30 13.37 30.69
C TRP A 525 13.55 14.29 29.71
N LYS A 526 12.28 14.63 30.01
CA LYS A 526 11.45 15.56 29.22
C LYS A 526 11.65 17.01 29.61
N LEU A 527 11.70 17.30 30.92
CA LEU A 527 11.80 18.66 31.44
C LEU A 527 13.25 19.13 31.49
N LYS A 528 13.45 20.45 31.61
CA LYS A 528 14.75 21.10 31.83
C LYS A 528 14.61 22.18 32.91
N GLY A 529 15.74 22.59 33.49
CA GLY A 529 15.78 23.66 34.49
C GLY A 529 15.00 23.31 35.76
N GLU A 530 14.26 24.28 36.31
CA GLU A 530 13.51 24.12 37.57
C GLU A 530 12.51 22.95 37.54
N GLY A 531 11.83 22.73 36.41
CA GLY A 531 10.89 21.62 36.28
C GLY A 531 11.56 20.24 36.33
N GLN A 532 12.80 20.13 35.85
CA GLN A 532 13.59 18.90 35.96
C GLN A 532 14.13 18.69 37.37
N ALA A 533 14.55 19.77 38.04
CA ALA A 533 15.00 19.72 39.43
C ALA A 533 13.87 19.29 40.39
N ALA A 534 12.65 19.81 40.22
CA ALA A 534 11.49 19.38 40.99
C ALA A 534 11.15 17.90 40.77
N ALA A 535 11.19 17.45 39.51
CA ALA A 535 10.98 16.03 39.18
C ALA A 535 12.06 15.13 39.80
N LYS A 536 13.31 15.58 39.87
CA LYS A 536 14.41 14.84 40.53
C LYS A 536 14.14 14.62 42.01
N GLU A 537 13.77 15.66 42.74
CA GLU A 537 13.44 15.55 44.17
C GLU A 537 12.24 14.62 44.41
N GLU A 538 11.19 14.73 43.59
CA GLU A 538 10.03 13.83 43.62
C GLU A 538 10.44 12.38 43.38
N PHE A 539 11.31 12.12 42.39
CA PHE A 539 11.76 10.78 42.03
C PHE A 539 12.61 10.14 43.13
N ILE A 540 13.48 10.91 43.78
CA ILE A 540 14.24 10.46 44.95
C ILE A 540 13.29 10.10 46.10
N GLY A 541 12.23 10.89 46.32
CA GLY A 541 11.18 10.56 47.29
C GLY A 541 10.48 9.23 47.00
N ILE A 542 10.16 8.98 45.72
CA ILE A 542 9.54 7.71 45.28
C ILE A 542 10.49 6.53 45.51
N LEU A 543 11.78 6.68 45.18
CA LEU A 543 12.80 5.63 45.41
C LEU A 543 12.91 5.27 46.89
N LYS A 544 12.94 6.26 47.77
CA LYS A 544 12.98 6.05 49.23
C LYS A 544 11.72 5.37 49.76
N LEU A 545 10.55 5.68 49.19
CA LEU A 545 9.30 5.02 49.58
C LEU A 545 9.31 3.54 49.21
N LEU A 546 9.74 3.21 47.98
CA LEU A 546 9.90 1.82 47.53
C LEU A 546 10.95 1.07 48.34
N GLU A 547 12.06 1.72 48.69
CA GLU A 547 13.07 1.15 49.58
C GLU A 547 12.54 0.88 50.99
N GLY A 548 11.72 1.79 51.53
CA GLY A 548 11.05 1.59 52.81
C GLY A 548 10.10 0.40 52.82
N GLU A 549 9.32 0.23 51.74
CA GLU A 549 8.44 -0.94 51.58
C GLU A 549 9.22 -2.26 51.42
N LEU A 550 10.32 -2.23 50.67
CA LEU A 550 11.21 -3.39 50.53
C LEU A 550 11.80 -3.78 51.89
N GLY A 551 12.24 -2.79 52.68
CA GLY A 551 12.80 -3.02 54.01
C GLY A 551 13.98 -3.99 53.99
N ASP A 552 13.92 -5.05 54.78
CA ASP A 552 14.91 -6.15 54.81
C ASP A 552 14.41 -7.40 54.07
N LYS A 553 13.29 -7.32 53.34
CA LYS A 553 12.74 -8.44 52.58
C LYS A 553 13.65 -8.79 51.41
N LYS A 554 13.70 -10.08 51.06
CA LYS A 554 14.48 -10.55 49.90
C LYS A 554 13.90 -10.00 48.59
N TYR A 555 12.57 -10.02 48.48
CA TYR A 555 11.74 -9.51 47.39
C TYR A 555 10.54 -8.75 47.96
N PHE A 556 9.79 -8.02 47.15
CA PHE A 556 8.58 -7.32 47.62
C PHE A 556 7.51 -8.30 48.11
N GLY A 557 7.50 -9.55 47.61
CA GLY A 557 6.70 -10.66 48.11
C GLY A 557 7.23 -11.34 49.38
N GLY A 558 8.25 -10.80 50.05
CA GLY A 558 8.93 -11.45 51.18
C GLY A 558 10.08 -12.32 50.69
N ASP A 559 9.96 -13.64 50.84
CA ASP A 559 10.98 -14.60 50.36
C ASP A 559 10.77 -15.03 48.90
N ALA A 560 9.57 -14.81 48.36
CA ALA A 560 9.19 -15.17 46.99
C ALA A 560 9.30 -13.97 46.04
N PHE A 561 9.90 -14.21 44.87
CA PHE A 561 9.86 -13.27 43.74
C PHE A 561 8.45 -13.24 43.18
N GLY A 562 7.81 -12.07 43.12
CA GLY A 562 6.38 -11.98 42.83
C GLY A 562 5.96 -10.77 42.01
N PHE A 563 4.67 -10.48 42.05
CA PHE A 563 3.98 -9.53 41.18
C PHE A 563 4.58 -8.11 41.21
N VAL A 564 4.92 -7.60 42.39
CA VAL A 564 5.53 -6.27 42.54
C VAL A 564 6.95 -6.25 42.00
N ASP A 565 7.70 -7.34 42.20
CA ASP A 565 9.06 -7.45 41.68
C ASP A 565 9.05 -7.44 40.14
N ILE A 566 8.15 -8.21 39.53
CA ILE A 566 7.92 -8.20 38.07
C ILE A 566 7.50 -6.82 37.59
N ALA A 567 6.64 -6.10 38.34
CA ALA A 567 6.20 -4.76 37.97
C ALA A 567 7.35 -3.74 37.94
N LEU A 568 8.32 -3.85 38.85
CA LEU A 568 9.38 -2.86 39.06
C LEU A 568 10.70 -3.19 38.36
N VAL A 569 11.10 -4.47 38.30
CA VAL A 569 12.44 -4.87 37.82
C VAL A 569 12.76 -4.42 36.39
N PRO A 570 11.80 -4.33 35.44
CA PRO A 570 12.06 -3.77 34.11
C PRO A 570 12.61 -2.34 34.12
N PHE A 571 12.33 -1.56 35.15
CA PHE A 571 12.83 -0.18 35.25
C PHE A 571 14.27 -0.08 35.71
N VAL A 572 14.89 -1.16 36.20
CA VAL A 572 16.32 -1.18 36.56
C VAL A 572 17.18 -0.86 35.32
N SER A 573 16.77 -1.30 34.13
CA SER A 573 17.48 -0.94 32.89
C SER A 573 17.37 0.56 32.53
N TRP A 574 16.46 1.31 33.17
CA TRP A 574 16.30 2.75 32.96
C TRP A 574 17.02 3.60 33.99
N PHE A 575 17.62 3.00 35.04
CA PHE A 575 18.30 3.73 36.10
C PHE A 575 19.42 4.61 35.56
N TYR A 576 20.28 4.05 34.70
CA TYR A 576 21.32 4.81 34.00
C TYR A 576 20.78 6.02 33.23
N THR A 577 19.61 5.89 32.60
CA THR A 577 18.96 6.98 31.86
C THR A 577 18.53 8.10 32.79
N TYR A 578 17.94 7.76 33.94
CA TYR A 578 17.48 8.73 34.93
C TYR A 578 18.66 9.48 35.58
N GLU A 579 19.68 8.74 36.00
CA GLU A 579 20.92 9.29 36.58
C GLU A 579 21.61 10.24 35.60
N THR A 580 21.74 9.82 34.34
CA THR A 580 22.40 10.62 33.29
C THR A 580 21.60 11.88 32.94
N CYS A 581 20.27 11.81 32.89
CA CYS A 581 19.43 12.96 32.54
C CYS A 581 19.35 14.01 33.64
N ALA A 582 19.32 13.60 34.90
CA ALA A 582 19.05 14.48 36.05
C ALA A 582 20.25 14.68 36.99
N GLY A 583 21.38 14.02 36.75
CA GLY A 583 22.63 14.20 37.50
C GLY A 583 22.50 13.84 38.98
N PHE A 584 22.20 12.59 39.28
CA PHE A 584 22.14 12.05 40.65
C PHE A 584 22.47 10.55 40.65
N SER A 585 22.70 9.97 41.84
CA SER A 585 22.93 8.53 42.03
C SER A 585 21.71 7.88 42.68
N ILE A 586 21.17 6.86 42.03
CA ILE A 586 20.08 6.04 42.59
C ILE A 586 20.62 5.16 43.71
N GLU A 587 21.87 4.67 43.63
CA GLU A 587 22.49 3.85 44.68
C GLU A 587 22.71 4.65 45.98
N GLU A 588 23.02 5.94 45.88
CA GLU A 588 23.08 6.81 47.06
C GLU A 588 21.70 7.11 47.66
N ALA A 589 20.68 7.26 46.80
CA ALA A 589 19.32 7.59 47.23
C ALA A 589 18.57 6.38 47.81
N ALA A 590 18.82 5.19 47.27
CA ALA A 590 18.11 3.95 47.56
C ALA A 590 19.04 2.72 47.39
N PRO A 591 20.00 2.50 48.31
CA PRO A 591 20.97 1.42 48.22
C PRO A 591 20.36 0.01 48.32
N LYS A 592 19.31 -0.18 49.14
CA LYS A 592 18.67 -1.50 49.26
C LYS A 592 17.89 -1.85 47.99
N LEU A 593 17.29 -0.86 47.33
CA LEU A 593 16.60 -1.05 46.07
C LEU A 593 17.58 -1.41 44.93
N VAL A 594 18.75 -0.78 44.88
CA VAL A 594 19.81 -1.17 43.93
C VAL A 594 20.32 -2.58 44.22
N ALA A 595 20.52 -2.96 45.49
CA ALA A 595 20.87 -4.32 45.86
C ALA A 595 19.78 -5.34 45.47
N TRP A 596 18.51 -4.98 45.61
CA TRP A 596 17.38 -5.79 45.13
C TRP A 596 17.38 -5.95 43.61
N GLY A 597 17.66 -4.88 42.85
CA GLY A 597 17.80 -4.95 41.40
C GLY A 597 18.91 -5.92 40.98
N LYS A 598 20.08 -5.85 41.64
CA LYS A 598 21.20 -6.79 41.46
C LYS A 598 20.77 -8.24 41.72
N ARG A 599 20.09 -8.50 42.82
CA ARG A 599 19.55 -9.85 43.15
C ARG A 599 18.52 -10.34 42.14
N CYS A 600 17.65 -9.46 41.61
CA CYS A 600 16.68 -9.88 40.60
C CYS A 600 17.39 -10.28 39.30
N MET A 601 18.48 -9.61 38.92
CA MET A 601 19.28 -9.96 37.74
C MET A 601 20.02 -11.29 37.86
N GLU A 602 20.14 -11.89 39.06
CA GLU A 602 20.66 -13.25 39.23
C GLU A 602 19.64 -14.31 38.77
N ARG A 603 18.35 -13.95 38.62
CA ARG A 603 17.32 -14.86 38.10
C ARG A 603 17.42 -14.96 36.60
N GLU A 604 17.39 -16.17 36.08
CA GLU A 604 17.48 -16.44 34.63
C GLU A 604 16.37 -15.74 33.82
N SER A 605 15.14 -15.75 34.33
CA SER A 605 13.97 -15.07 33.74
C SER A 605 14.19 -13.57 33.53
N VAL A 606 14.87 -12.92 34.47
CA VAL A 606 15.17 -11.49 34.46
C VAL A 606 16.41 -11.20 33.63
N ALA A 607 17.49 -11.96 33.83
CA ALA A 607 18.77 -11.80 33.14
C ALA A 607 18.61 -11.89 31.61
N LYS A 608 17.78 -12.83 31.13
CA LYS A 608 17.50 -13.01 29.70
C LYS A 608 16.57 -11.95 29.10
N THR A 609 15.83 -11.22 29.93
CA THR A 609 14.76 -10.33 29.48
C THR A 609 15.14 -8.85 29.50
N LEU A 610 15.89 -8.41 30.51
CA LEU A 610 16.23 -7.01 30.69
C LEU A 610 17.10 -6.47 29.56
N SER A 611 16.81 -5.24 29.15
CA SER A 611 17.60 -4.53 28.15
C SER A 611 18.88 -3.97 28.75
N ASP A 612 19.91 -3.84 27.91
CA ASP A 612 21.13 -3.11 28.26
C ASP A 612 20.81 -1.64 28.64
N PRO A 613 21.28 -1.16 29.81
CA PRO A 613 20.96 0.20 30.28
C PRO A 613 21.45 1.33 29.38
N HIS A 614 22.55 1.15 28.64
CA HIS A 614 23.06 2.15 27.70
C HIS A 614 22.20 2.19 26.43
N LYS A 615 21.75 1.03 25.93
CA LYS A 615 20.81 0.98 24.80
C LYS A 615 19.45 1.61 25.14
N ALA A 616 18.99 1.50 26.39
CA ALA A 616 17.78 2.19 26.84
C ALA A 616 17.94 3.73 26.79
N TYR A 617 19.11 4.25 27.14
CA TYR A 617 19.42 5.69 27.08
C TYR A 617 19.47 6.23 25.65
N GLU A 618 20.01 5.48 24.68
CA GLU A 618 20.13 5.89 23.27
C GLU A 618 18.78 6.25 22.63
N ILE A 619 17.69 5.60 23.03
CA ILE A 619 16.33 5.83 22.49
C ILE A 619 15.79 7.23 22.84
N LEU A 620 16.28 7.87 23.89
CA LEU A 620 15.85 9.21 24.31
C LEU A 620 16.08 10.27 23.23
N GLY A 621 17.15 10.14 22.44
CA GLY A 621 17.47 11.04 21.33
C GLY A 621 16.43 10.97 20.20
N VAL A 622 15.76 9.83 20.05
CA VAL A 622 14.68 9.61 19.08
C VAL A 622 13.39 10.27 19.56
N LEU A 623 13.08 10.18 20.86
CA LEU A 623 11.86 10.73 21.46
C LEU A 623 11.82 12.27 21.47
N LYS A 624 12.96 12.95 21.67
CA LYS A 624 13.02 14.43 21.72
C LYS A 624 12.76 15.12 20.38
N LYS A 625 13.07 14.48 19.25
CA LYS A 625 12.88 15.06 17.90
C LYS A 625 11.41 15.20 17.49
N ARG A 626 10.51 14.42 18.09
CA ARG A 626 9.07 14.40 17.74
C ARG A 626 8.30 15.64 18.23
N LEU A 627 8.77 16.33 19.25
CA LEU A 627 8.00 17.36 19.98
C LEU A 627 8.25 18.82 19.51
N GLY A 628 9.07 19.07 18.48
CA GLY A 628 9.56 20.41 18.12
C GLY A 628 8.91 21.11 16.92
N ARG A 629 7.77 20.63 16.39
CA ARG A 629 7.29 20.96 15.01
C ARG A 629 6.12 21.94 14.85
N ASP A 630 5.48 22.45 15.91
CA ASP A 630 4.15 23.11 15.77
C ASP A 630 4.13 24.67 15.68
N ARG A 631 5.21 25.37 15.30
CA ARG A 631 5.33 26.83 15.61
C ARG A 631 5.59 27.88 14.51
N ALA A 632 5.53 27.60 13.20
CA ALA A 632 5.90 28.61 12.18
C ALA A 632 4.98 28.68 10.93
N MET A 633 4.03 29.62 10.87
CA MET A 633 3.16 29.86 9.69
C MET A 633 2.78 31.36 9.56
N ALA A 634 3.40 32.15 8.65
CA ALA A 634 2.84 33.40 8.09
C ALA A 634 3.70 33.98 6.92
N ASP A 635 2.99 34.46 5.88
CA ASP A 635 3.35 35.45 4.84
C ASP A 635 4.02 35.03 3.51
N LEU A 636 3.37 35.41 2.38
CA LEU A 636 3.96 35.41 1.04
C LEU A 636 3.32 36.35 -0.01
N GLU A 637 4.19 37.22 -0.53
CA GLU A 637 4.15 37.82 -1.87
C GLU A 637 5.61 37.93 -2.36
N THR A 638 5.99 37.30 -3.49
CA THR A 638 7.32 37.48 -4.11
C THR A 638 7.28 37.55 -5.62
N LYS A 639 8.03 38.50 -6.20
CA LYS A 639 8.30 38.67 -7.65
C LYS A 639 9.58 37.91 -8.05
N GLY A 640 9.66 37.41 -9.29
CA GLY A 640 10.81 36.65 -9.82
C GLY A 640 10.57 35.13 -9.92
N VAL A 641 11.64 34.39 -10.26
CA VAL A 641 11.63 32.91 -10.27
C VAL A 641 12.08 32.40 -8.91
N VAL A 642 11.21 31.66 -8.22
CA VAL A 642 11.48 31.03 -6.92
C VAL A 642 11.31 29.52 -7.06
N LEU A 643 12.27 28.74 -6.59
CA LEU A 643 12.18 27.27 -6.54
C LEU A 643 12.08 26.82 -5.07
N LEU A 644 10.94 26.23 -4.72
CA LEU A 644 10.76 25.55 -3.44
C LEU A 644 11.24 24.11 -3.59
N ASP A 645 12.26 23.73 -2.84
CA ASP A 645 12.88 22.42 -2.97
C ASP A 645 13.60 22.01 -1.68
N PHE A 646 13.96 20.73 -1.59
CA PHE A 646 14.84 20.19 -0.57
C PHE A 646 16.16 19.80 -1.24
N TRP A 647 17.31 20.17 -0.67
CA TRP A 647 18.56 20.23 -1.43
C TRP A 647 19.00 18.89 -2.06
N VAL A 648 18.63 17.75 -1.46
CA VAL A 648 18.97 16.40 -1.94
C VAL A 648 17.84 15.75 -2.77
N SER A 649 16.70 16.42 -2.92
CA SER A 649 15.55 15.92 -3.69
C SER A 649 15.93 15.71 -5.15
N PRO A 650 15.83 14.47 -5.69
CA PRO A 650 16.12 14.24 -7.10
C PRO A 650 15.13 14.99 -8.00
N PHE A 651 13.89 15.19 -7.54
CA PHE A 651 12.85 15.89 -8.29
C PHE A 651 13.15 17.38 -8.47
N GLY A 652 13.64 18.05 -7.43
CA GLY A 652 14.01 19.46 -7.56
C GLY A 652 15.40 19.68 -8.14
N GLN A 653 16.29 18.68 -8.08
CA GLN A 653 17.49 18.66 -8.91
C GLN A 653 17.15 18.72 -10.40
N ARG A 654 16.08 18.05 -10.87
CA ARG A 654 15.60 18.20 -12.27
C ARG A 654 15.35 19.66 -12.64
N CYS A 655 14.65 20.39 -11.78
CA CYS A 655 14.35 21.80 -11.98
C CYS A 655 15.63 22.65 -11.98
N ARG A 656 16.55 22.40 -11.05
CA ARG A 656 17.83 23.13 -10.96
C ARG A 656 18.71 22.92 -12.19
N ILE A 657 18.79 21.67 -12.67
CA ILE A 657 19.51 21.35 -13.90
C ILE A 657 18.86 22.06 -15.10
N ALA A 658 17.53 21.97 -15.25
CA ALA A 658 16.83 22.65 -16.34
C ALA A 658 17.01 24.17 -16.32
N LEU A 659 16.94 24.81 -15.15
CA LEU A 659 17.19 26.26 -15.00
C LEU A 659 18.66 26.59 -15.32
N ALA A 660 19.61 25.75 -14.93
CA ALA A 660 21.03 25.94 -15.20
C ALA A 660 21.37 25.79 -16.70
N GLU A 661 20.85 24.76 -17.37
CA GLU A 661 20.97 24.56 -18.82
C GLU A 661 20.38 25.74 -19.60
N LYS A 662 19.30 26.31 -19.07
CA LYS A 662 18.72 27.54 -19.61
C LYS A 662 19.41 28.80 -19.11
N GLY A 663 20.38 28.79 -18.19
CA GLY A 663 20.99 30.00 -17.63
C GLY A 663 19.99 30.98 -16.98
N VAL A 664 18.93 30.47 -16.36
CA VAL A 664 17.88 31.25 -15.69
C VAL A 664 18.24 31.39 -14.21
N GLU A 665 18.40 32.64 -13.76
CA GLU A 665 18.60 32.95 -12.34
C GLU A 665 17.30 32.74 -11.54
N TYR A 666 17.41 32.17 -10.34
CA TYR A 666 16.26 31.90 -9.47
C TYR A 666 16.62 32.00 -7.99
N GLU A 667 15.63 32.33 -7.16
CA GLU A 667 15.71 32.25 -5.71
C GLU A 667 15.43 30.80 -5.27
N TYR A 668 16.39 30.16 -4.62
CA TYR A 668 16.19 28.85 -4.01
C TYR A 668 15.66 28.98 -2.57
N ARG A 669 14.55 28.30 -2.26
CA ARG A 669 13.99 28.21 -0.91
C ARG A 669 13.95 26.77 -0.44
N GLU A 670 14.70 26.51 0.63
CA GLU A 670 14.77 25.20 1.28
C GLU A 670 13.45 24.86 1.99
N GLU A 671 12.88 23.70 1.69
CA GLU A 671 11.68 23.15 2.31
C GLU A 671 12.02 22.03 3.31
N ASN A 672 11.27 21.96 4.42
CA ASN A 672 11.38 20.86 5.37
C ASN A 672 10.29 19.82 5.09
N LEU A 673 10.68 18.62 4.66
CA LEU A 673 9.73 17.61 4.18
C LEU A 673 8.78 17.05 5.24
N GLY A 674 9.15 17.12 6.52
CA GLY A 674 8.22 16.75 7.59
C GLY A 674 7.58 17.96 8.29
N ASP A 675 7.90 19.19 7.89
CA ASP A 675 7.30 20.44 8.36
C ASP A 675 7.12 21.38 7.15
N LYS A 676 6.14 21.07 6.31
CA LYS A 676 5.93 21.70 5.00
C LYS A 676 5.52 23.16 5.18
N SER A 677 6.14 24.08 4.44
CA SER A 677 5.83 25.50 4.58
C SER A 677 4.40 25.84 4.12
N PRO A 678 3.79 26.92 4.65
CA PRO A 678 2.53 27.43 4.13
C PRO A 678 2.59 27.80 2.65
N LEU A 679 3.77 28.23 2.17
CA LEU A 679 3.98 28.52 0.76
C LEU A 679 3.77 27.27 -0.09
N LEU A 680 4.40 26.16 0.30
CA LEU A 680 4.29 24.89 -0.40
C LEU A 680 2.83 24.42 -0.43
N LEU A 681 2.14 24.49 0.71
CA LEU A 681 0.74 24.08 0.81
C LEU A 681 -0.20 24.98 -0.01
N LYS A 682 0.08 26.28 -0.11
CA LYS A 682 -0.72 27.21 -0.94
C LYS A 682 -0.42 27.09 -2.43
N SER A 683 0.84 26.87 -2.80
CA SER A 683 1.30 26.81 -4.19
C SER A 683 1.07 25.46 -4.85
N ASN A 684 1.02 24.38 -4.06
CA ASN A 684 0.61 23.04 -4.48
C ASN A 684 -0.44 22.46 -3.52
N PRO A 685 -1.69 22.98 -3.53
CA PRO A 685 -2.72 22.57 -2.58
C PRO A 685 -3.17 21.11 -2.77
N VAL A 686 -3.03 20.61 -4.00
CA VAL A 686 -3.44 19.26 -4.41
C VAL A 686 -2.48 18.19 -3.87
N HIS A 687 -1.20 18.26 -4.24
CA HIS A 687 -0.23 17.23 -3.87
C HIS A 687 0.56 17.58 -2.62
N LYS A 688 0.70 18.88 -2.30
CA LYS A 688 1.47 19.36 -1.13
C LYS A 688 2.91 18.86 -1.18
N LYS A 689 3.48 18.71 -2.38
CA LYS A 689 4.81 18.12 -2.64
C LYS A 689 5.74 19.13 -3.32
N ILE A 690 7.03 18.98 -3.06
CA ILE A 690 8.11 19.66 -3.79
C ILE A 690 8.52 18.84 -5.03
N PRO A 691 9.17 19.44 -6.03
CA PRO A 691 9.46 20.87 -6.17
C PRO A 691 8.23 21.68 -6.59
N VAL A 692 8.26 22.99 -6.30
CA VAL A 692 7.35 23.97 -6.88
C VAL A 692 8.16 25.12 -7.45
N LEU A 693 7.97 25.43 -8.73
CA LEU A 693 8.56 26.61 -9.37
C LEU A 693 7.53 27.72 -9.41
N ILE A 694 7.80 28.85 -8.78
CA ILE A 694 6.96 30.04 -8.81
C ILE A 694 7.61 31.04 -9.76
N HIS A 695 6.98 31.33 -10.90
CA HIS A 695 7.44 32.34 -11.85
C HIS A 695 6.48 33.53 -11.79
N ASP A 696 6.92 34.66 -11.24
CA ASP A 696 6.13 35.88 -11.08
C ASP A 696 4.80 35.65 -10.36
N GLY A 697 4.87 34.95 -9.23
CA GLY A 697 3.72 34.62 -8.39
C GLY A 697 2.86 33.48 -8.93
N LYS A 698 3.18 32.90 -10.10
CA LYS A 698 2.43 31.80 -10.71
C LYS A 698 3.13 30.45 -10.45
N PRO A 699 2.54 29.54 -9.67
CA PRO A 699 3.17 28.26 -9.33
C PRO A 699 3.01 27.21 -10.44
N VAL A 700 4.07 26.48 -10.71
CA VAL A 700 4.12 25.30 -11.58
C VAL A 700 4.60 24.12 -10.72
N CYS A 701 3.80 23.05 -10.72
CA CYS A 701 4.02 21.87 -9.89
C CYS A 701 4.38 20.66 -10.75
N GLU A 702 4.90 19.60 -10.10
CA GLU A 702 5.39 18.36 -10.70
C GLU A 702 6.68 18.55 -11.53
N SER A 703 7.77 17.89 -11.13
CA SER A 703 9.11 18.14 -11.68
C SER A 703 9.21 18.03 -13.21
N LEU A 704 8.59 17.03 -13.83
CA LEU A 704 8.60 16.86 -15.29
C LEU A 704 7.72 17.88 -16.03
N ILE A 705 6.69 18.42 -15.38
CA ILE A 705 5.89 19.53 -15.93
C ILE A 705 6.69 20.83 -15.82
N ILE A 706 7.37 21.04 -14.68
CA ILE A 706 8.27 22.19 -14.47
C ILE A 706 9.38 22.22 -15.51
N VAL A 707 10.04 21.09 -15.80
CA VAL A 707 11.11 21.03 -16.82
C VAL A 707 10.57 21.37 -18.22
N GLN A 708 9.37 20.87 -18.58
CA GLN A 708 8.74 21.26 -19.85
C GLN A 708 8.37 22.76 -19.88
N TYR A 709 7.85 23.28 -18.77
CA TYR A 709 7.55 24.72 -18.64
C TYR A 709 8.82 25.56 -18.79
N ILE A 710 9.94 25.16 -18.19
CA ILE A 710 11.24 25.83 -18.34
C ILE A 710 11.69 25.80 -19.81
N ASP A 711 11.53 24.68 -20.50
CA ASP A 711 11.88 24.59 -21.92
C ASP A 711 11.04 25.55 -22.79
N GLU A 712 9.75 25.68 -22.47
CA GLU A 712 8.77 26.48 -23.21
C GLU A 712 8.79 27.98 -22.86
N ALA A 713 9.13 28.34 -21.62
CA ALA A 713 9.20 29.73 -21.14
C ALA A 713 10.48 30.44 -21.59
N TRP A 714 11.55 29.68 -21.84
CA TRP A 714 12.83 30.16 -22.38
C TRP A 714 13.24 29.38 -23.64
N PRO A 715 12.46 29.50 -24.74
CA PRO A 715 12.66 28.72 -25.96
C PRO A 715 13.86 29.20 -26.80
N ASP A 716 14.36 30.40 -26.54
CA ASP A 716 15.54 31.01 -27.16
C ASP A 716 16.87 30.42 -26.65
N ARG A 717 16.81 29.55 -25.64
CA ARG A 717 17.95 28.93 -24.97
C ARG A 717 17.97 27.42 -25.19
N ALA A 718 19.07 26.75 -24.83
CA ALA A 718 19.34 25.33 -25.09
C ALA A 718 18.07 24.44 -25.00
N PRO A 719 17.61 23.83 -26.11
CA PRO A 719 16.35 23.08 -26.14
C PRO A 719 16.49 21.77 -25.35
N LEU A 720 15.57 21.53 -24.41
CA LEU A 720 15.57 20.32 -23.58
C LEU A 720 14.77 19.19 -24.23
N LEU A 721 13.74 19.52 -25.01
CA LEU A 721 12.97 18.55 -25.78
C LEU A 721 13.38 18.54 -27.26
N PRO A 722 13.33 17.37 -27.93
CA PRO A 722 13.51 17.29 -29.38
C PRO A 722 12.51 18.14 -30.18
N ALA A 723 12.92 18.59 -31.37
CA ALA A 723 12.07 19.36 -32.29
C ALA A 723 11.03 18.49 -33.02
N GLU A 724 11.39 17.24 -33.36
CA GLU A 724 10.53 16.32 -34.10
C GLU A 724 9.48 15.70 -33.16
N PRO A 725 8.17 15.69 -33.52
CA PRO A 725 7.10 15.25 -32.62
C PRO A 725 7.25 13.82 -32.10
N TYR A 726 7.69 12.87 -32.91
CA TYR A 726 7.86 11.49 -32.47
C TYR A 726 9.01 11.36 -31.46
N ALA A 727 10.16 11.96 -31.74
CA ALA A 727 11.28 12.03 -30.80
C ALA A 727 10.88 12.72 -29.49
N ARG A 728 10.05 13.77 -29.55
CA ARG A 728 9.50 14.44 -28.37
C ARG A 728 8.57 13.52 -27.56
N ALA A 729 7.71 12.75 -28.24
CA ALA A 729 6.86 11.76 -27.60
C ALA A 729 7.66 10.64 -26.92
N GLN A 730 8.73 10.15 -27.57
CA GLN A 730 9.66 9.18 -27.00
C GLN A 730 10.40 9.74 -25.77
N ALA A 731 10.86 11.00 -25.83
CA ALA A 731 11.49 11.65 -24.68
C ALA A 731 10.52 11.75 -23.48
N ARG A 732 9.25 12.08 -23.72
CA ARG A 732 8.22 12.08 -22.66
C ARG A 732 7.96 10.68 -22.10
N PHE A 733 7.91 9.67 -22.97
CA PHE A 733 7.68 8.28 -22.57
C PHE A 733 8.80 7.77 -21.67
N TRP A 734 10.06 7.96 -22.06
CA TRP A 734 11.19 7.53 -21.27
C TRP A 734 11.36 8.32 -19.98
N ALA A 735 11.05 9.62 -19.97
CA ALA A 735 11.03 10.40 -18.74
C ALA A 735 9.92 9.93 -17.76
N ASP A 736 8.73 9.61 -18.27
CA ASP A 736 7.63 9.02 -17.49
C ASP A 736 8.00 7.62 -16.97
N PHE A 737 8.68 6.81 -17.78
CA PHE A 737 9.25 5.52 -17.36
C PHE A 737 10.27 5.69 -16.23
N VAL A 738 11.19 6.65 -16.33
CA VAL A 738 12.13 6.95 -15.25
C VAL A 738 11.38 7.36 -13.98
N ASP A 739 10.36 8.20 -14.10
CA ASP A 739 9.57 8.68 -12.96
C ASP A 739 8.77 7.57 -12.26
N LYS A 740 8.18 6.65 -13.02
CA LYS A 740 7.32 5.58 -12.48
C LYS A 740 8.07 4.29 -12.16
N LYS A 741 9.13 3.94 -12.88
CA LYS A 741 9.78 2.63 -12.77
C LYS A 741 11.10 2.70 -12.03
N VAL A 742 12.01 3.58 -12.44
CA VAL A 742 13.32 3.71 -11.78
C VAL A 742 13.14 4.17 -10.34
N PHE A 743 12.31 5.19 -10.11
CA PHE A 743 12.09 5.73 -8.77
C PHE A 743 11.40 4.73 -7.84
N ASP A 744 10.31 4.09 -8.26
CA ASP A 744 9.55 3.16 -7.41
C ASP A 744 10.39 1.92 -7.03
N SER A 745 11.13 1.35 -7.99
CA SER A 745 12.03 0.21 -7.71
C SER A 745 13.22 0.62 -6.84
N ALA A 746 13.83 1.79 -7.08
CA ALA A 746 14.89 2.33 -6.23
C ALA A 746 14.43 2.60 -4.78
N LYS A 747 13.19 3.10 -4.62
CA LYS A 747 12.56 3.28 -3.31
C LYS A 747 12.44 1.93 -2.58
N ASN A 748 12.01 0.89 -3.29
CA ASN A 748 11.87 -0.46 -2.72
C ASN A 748 13.22 -1.04 -2.26
N LEU A 749 14.33 -0.75 -2.95
CA LEU A 749 15.67 -1.16 -2.51
C LEU A 749 16.05 -0.62 -1.12
N LEU A 750 15.59 0.58 -0.78
CA LEU A 750 15.86 1.20 0.51
C LEU A 750 14.88 0.73 1.60
N MET A 751 13.61 0.56 1.21
CA MET A 751 12.50 0.32 2.14
C MET A 751 12.28 -1.15 2.48
N LEU A 752 12.47 -2.06 1.53
CA LEU A 752 12.24 -3.50 1.72
C LEU A 752 13.48 -4.19 2.31
N LYS A 753 13.29 -5.39 2.87
CA LYS A 753 14.34 -6.24 3.46
C LYS A 753 14.11 -7.71 3.08
N GLY A 754 15.18 -8.52 3.14
CA GLY A 754 15.11 -9.95 2.86
C GLY A 754 14.74 -10.24 1.40
N GLU A 755 13.95 -11.30 1.18
CA GLU A 755 13.54 -11.75 -0.16
C GLU A 755 12.85 -10.64 -0.97
N ALA A 756 12.05 -9.78 -0.34
CA ALA A 756 11.38 -8.67 -1.02
C ALA A 756 12.37 -7.59 -1.50
N GLN A 757 13.48 -7.38 -0.78
CA GLN A 757 14.55 -6.47 -1.21
C GLN A 757 15.35 -7.06 -2.37
N GLU A 758 15.59 -8.37 -2.34
CA GLU A 758 16.27 -9.09 -3.43
C GLU A 758 15.43 -9.07 -4.71
N ALA A 759 14.11 -9.31 -4.64
CA ALA A 759 13.21 -9.18 -5.78
C ALA A 759 13.19 -7.75 -6.34
N ALA A 760 13.13 -6.73 -5.47
CA ALA A 760 13.20 -5.33 -5.88
C ALA A 760 14.56 -4.98 -6.54
N LYS A 761 15.63 -5.66 -6.13
CA LYS A 761 16.98 -5.49 -6.70
C LYS A 761 17.07 -6.06 -8.10
N GLU A 762 16.54 -7.27 -8.30
CA GLU A 762 16.43 -7.86 -9.63
C GLU A 762 15.60 -6.97 -10.56
N GLU A 763 14.45 -6.49 -10.09
CA GLU A 763 13.59 -5.56 -10.85
C GLU A 763 14.34 -4.25 -11.21
N PHE A 764 15.04 -3.64 -10.24
CA PHE A 764 15.80 -2.42 -10.46
C PHE A 764 16.92 -2.61 -11.51
N ILE A 765 17.64 -3.72 -11.44
CA ILE A 765 18.70 -4.06 -12.41
C ILE A 765 18.11 -4.23 -13.82
N GLU A 766 16.98 -4.93 -13.97
CA GLU A 766 16.32 -5.08 -15.27
C GLU A 766 15.84 -3.74 -15.84
N ILE A 767 15.33 -2.84 -14.99
CA ILE A 767 14.96 -1.48 -15.39
C ILE A 767 16.17 -0.70 -15.89
N LEU A 768 17.32 -0.80 -15.21
CA LEU A 768 18.55 -0.14 -15.65
C LEU A 768 19.07 -0.72 -16.98
N ARG A 769 19.01 -2.05 -17.17
CA ARG A 769 19.38 -2.69 -18.44
C ARG A 769 18.53 -2.23 -19.60
N LEU A 770 17.23 -2.02 -19.37
CA LEU A 770 16.34 -1.46 -20.39
C LEU A 770 16.75 -0.04 -20.78
N LEU A 771 17.10 0.81 -19.81
CA LEU A 771 17.58 2.17 -20.06
C LEU A 771 18.94 2.19 -20.75
N GLU A 772 19.85 1.29 -20.37
CA GLU A 772 21.13 1.11 -21.04
C GLU A 772 20.94 0.68 -22.51
N GLY A 773 20.00 -0.23 -22.77
CA GLY A 773 19.63 -0.64 -24.12
C GLY A 773 19.05 0.50 -24.96
N GLU A 774 18.22 1.36 -24.37
CA GLU A 774 17.70 2.55 -25.06
C GLU A 774 18.78 3.60 -25.32
N LEU A 775 19.70 3.83 -24.37
CA LEU A 775 20.81 4.75 -24.56
C LEU A 775 21.73 4.26 -25.69
N GLY A 776 22.07 2.97 -25.70
CA GLY A 776 22.97 2.37 -26.68
C GLY A 776 24.31 3.10 -26.74
N ASP A 777 24.77 3.40 -27.96
CA ASP A 777 26.01 4.17 -28.21
C ASP A 777 25.82 5.69 -28.20
N LYS A 778 24.60 6.19 -27.89
CA LYS A 778 24.31 7.63 -27.88
C LYS A 778 25.01 8.29 -26.69
N LYS A 779 25.45 9.54 -26.86
CA LYS A 779 26.05 10.34 -25.76
C LYS A 779 25.02 10.67 -24.68
N TYR A 780 23.80 10.99 -25.11
CA TYR A 780 22.63 11.30 -24.28
C TYR A 780 21.41 10.60 -24.87
N PHE A 781 20.31 10.51 -24.13
CA PHE A 781 19.06 9.93 -24.67
C PHE A 781 18.52 10.72 -25.87
N GLY A 782 18.85 12.01 -25.96
CA GLY A 782 18.60 12.87 -27.13
C GLY A 782 19.60 12.75 -28.28
N GLY A 783 20.53 11.79 -28.24
CA GLY A 783 21.64 11.68 -29.20
C GLY A 783 22.86 12.45 -28.71
N ASP A 784 23.19 13.56 -29.39
CA ASP A 784 24.33 14.42 -29.03
C ASP A 784 23.95 15.55 -28.05
N ALA A 785 22.66 15.81 -27.88
CA ALA A 785 22.13 16.87 -27.02
C ALA A 785 21.64 16.32 -25.68
N PHE A 786 22.10 16.92 -24.58
CA PHE A 786 21.57 16.68 -23.24
C PHE A 786 20.13 17.20 -23.18
N GLY A 787 19.19 16.37 -22.72
CA GLY A 787 17.77 16.71 -22.83
C GLY A 787 16.89 16.14 -21.73
N PHE A 788 15.58 16.11 -22.01
CA PHE A 788 14.51 15.86 -21.05
C PHE A 788 14.65 14.54 -20.29
N VAL A 789 15.03 13.45 -20.97
CA VAL A 789 15.22 12.13 -20.34
C VAL A 789 16.46 12.12 -19.46
N ASP A 790 17.55 12.76 -19.90
CA ASP A 790 18.78 12.88 -19.13
C ASP A 790 18.53 13.67 -17.84
N ILE A 791 17.80 14.79 -17.93
CA ILE A 791 17.35 15.58 -16.77
C ILE A 791 16.49 14.73 -15.83
N ALA A 792 15.62 13.85 -16.36
CA ALA A 792 14.78 12.98 -15.54
C ALA A 792 15.60 11.95 -14.74
N LEU A 793 16.67 11.41 -15.33
CA LEU A 793 17.45 10.28 -14.81
C LEU A 793 18.67 10.70 -13.98
N VAL A 794 19.44 11.70 -14.42
CA VAL A 794 20.71 12.12 -13.80
C VAL A 794 20.59 12.36 -12.28
N PRO A 795 19.56 13.06 -11.77
CA PRO A 795 19.38 13.21 -10.33
C PRO A 795 19.32 11.91 -9.53
N LEU A 796 18.76 10.84 -10.11
CA LEU A 796 18.67 9.52 -9.46
C LEU A 796 20.03 8.81 -9.39
N THR A 797 20.95 9.10 -10.32
CA THR A 797 22.30 8.51 -10.31
C THR A 797 23.12 8.94 -9.10
N THR A 798 22.85 10.11 -8.53
CA THR A 798 23.49 10.59 -7.28
C THR A 798 23.19 9.69 -6.08
N TRP A 799 22.12 8.89 -6.16
CA TRP A 799 21.70 7.95 -5.14
C TRP A 799 22.20 6.52 -5.36
N PHE A 800 22.86 6.23 -6.49
CA PHE A 800 23.30 4.88 -6.83
C PHE A 800 24.24 4.28 -5.79
N TYR A 801 25.19 5.07 -5.28
CA TYR A 801 26.05 4.64 -4.18
C TYR A 801 25.25 4.17 -2.96
N SER A 802 24.15 4.87 -2.64
CA SER A 802 23.27 4.45 -1.54
C SER A 802 22.55 3.14 -1.89
N PHE A 803 22.01 3.00 -3.10
CA PHE A 803 21.34 1.76 -3.52
C PHE A 803 22.29 0.56 -3.50
N GLU A 804 23.49 0.70 -4.07
CA GLU A 804 24.56 -0.30 -4.05
C GLU A 804 24.90 -0.72 -2.61
N THR A 805 25.09 0.26 -1.72
CA THR A 805 25.44 0.01 -0.32
C THR A 805 24.32 -0.70 0.44
N TYR A 806 23.06 -0.31 0.25
CA TYR A 806 21.94 -0.84 1.02
C TYR A 806 21.36 -2.15 0.48
N ALA A 807 21.54 -2.44 -0.81
CA ALA A 807 21.03 -3.64 -1.47
C ALA A 807 22.13 -4.63 -1.88
N GLY A 808 23.41 -4.31 -1.66
CA GLY A 808 24.53 -5.24 -1.85
C GLY A 808 24.73 -5.68 -3.29
N PHE A 809 24.78 -4.72 -4.22
CA PHE A 809 25.10 -4.96 -5.64
C PHE A 809 25.94 -3.81 -6.21
N SER A 810 26.47 -4.02 -7.41
CA SER A 810 27.13 -2.98 -8.18
C SER A 810 26.30 -2.60 -9.41
N VAL A 811 25.98 -1.31 -9.54
CA VAL A 811 25.36 -0.75 -10.75
C VAL A 811 26.33 -0.84 -11.92
N GLU A 812 27.64 -0.62 -11.68
CA GLU A 812 28.68 -0.79 -12.70
C GLU A 812 28.70 -2.20 -13.30
N GLU A 813 28.61 -3.24 -12.46
CA GLU A 813 28.57 -4.63 -12.93
C GLU A 813 27.23 -4.95 -13.64
N ALA A 814 26.14 -4.35 -13.17
CA ALA A 814 24.80 -4.58 -13.72
C ALA A 814 24.59 -3.95 -15.10
N VAL A 815 25.15 -2.75 -15.33
CA VAL A 815 25.03 -1.92 -16.55
C VAL A 815 26.37 -1.25 -16.93
N PRO A 816 27.36 -2.04 -17.40
CA PRO A 816 28.75 -1.60 -17.56
C PRO A 816 29.00 -0.67 -18.77
N SER A 817 28.15 -0.71 -19.80
CA SER A 817 28.25 0.18 -20.97
C SER A 817 27.88 1.60 -20.59
N TRP A 818 26.75 1.75 -19.91
CA TRP A 818 26.27 3.03 -19.42
C TRP A 818 27.25 3.63 -18.40
N TRP A 819 27.77 2.83 -17.48
CA TRP A 819 28.72 3.29 -16.47
C TRP A 819 30.03 3.84 -17.07
N ARG A 820 30.56 3.22 -18.13
CA ARG A 820 31.79 3.67 -18.79
C ARG A 820 31.62 5.00 -19.56
N GLY A 821 30.46 5.25 -20.17
CA GLY A 821 30.16 6.49 -20.89
C GLY A 821 29.73 7.65 -19.97
N ALA A 822 28.90 7.35 -18.96
CA ALA A 822 28.30 8.35 -18.09
C ALA A 822 29.15 8.71 -16.85
N SER A 823 30.16 7.93 -16.46
CA SER A 823 30.98 8.26 -15.27
C SER A 823 32.30 8.98 -15.60
N GLY A 824 32.85 8.78 -16.80
CA GLY A 824 34.12 9.39 -17.22
C GLY A 824 34.07 10.93 -17.27
N ALA A 825 32.92 11.50 -17.62
CA ALA A 825 32.71 12.95 -17.63
C ALA A 825 32.38 13.54 -16.23
N TRP A 826 31.93 12.71 -15.28
CA TRP A 826 31.31 13.20 -14.04
C TRP A 826 32.13 12.92 -12.77
N ARG A 827 32.94 11.84 -12.70
CA ARG A 827 33.80 11.56 -11.52
C ARG A 827 34.95 12.55 -11.33
N GLY A 828 35.39 13.25 -12.37
CA GLY A 828 36.49 14.23 -12.27
C GLY A 828 36.18 15.45 -11.39
N GLN A 829 34.92 15.65 -10.97
CA GLN A 829 34.46 16.88 -10.31
C GLN A 829 33.86 16.68 -8.91
N VAL A 830 33.89 15.47 -8.36
CA VAL A 830 33.18 15.10 -7.12
C VAL A 830 34.15 15.02 -5.94
N SER A 831 34.04 15.94 -4.98
CA SER A 831 34.70 15.84 -3.67
C SER A 831 33.68 15.42 -2.59
N PRO A 832 33.95 14.41 -1.76
CA PRO A 832 33.10 14.14 -0.60
C PRO A 832 33.26 15.28 0.41
N THR A 833 32.17 15.98 0.75
CA THR A 833 32.15 16.98 1.85
C THR A 833 31.09 16.64 2.89
N PRO A 834 31.42 16.72 4.20
CA PRO A 834 30.46 16.49 5.27
C PRO A 834 29.39 17.60 5.35
N PHE A 835 28.21 17.24 5.87
CA PHE A 835 27.00 18.07 6.02
C PHE A 835 27.30 19.52 6.45
N THR A 836 27.21 20.48 5.53
CA THR A 836 27.08 21.90 5.86
C THR A 836 25.94 22.50 5.04
N THR A 837 25.02 23.16 5.73
CA THR A 837 23.91 23.94 5.14
C THR A 837 24.46 25.08 4.28
N PRO A 838 23.89 25.36 3.08
CA PRO A 838 24.24 26.54 2.32
C PRO A 838 23.91 27.80 3.14
N SER A 839 24.85 28.75 3.23
CA SER A 839 24.61 30.03 3.92
C SER A 839 23.71 30.95 3.08
N LYS A 840 22.93 31.79 3.75
CA LYS A 840 21.87 32.67 3.22
C LYS A 840 22.31 33.78 2.22
N SER A 841 23.51 33.72 1.66
CA SER A 841 23.98 34.69 0.68
C SER A 841 24.98 34.07 -0.28
N MET A 842 24.48 33.47 -1.37
CA MET A 842 25.28 33.32 -2.58
C MET A 842 24.65 34.18 -3.67
N SER A 843 25.03 35.46 -3.69
CA SER A 843 25.23 36.12 -4.98
C SER A 843 26.51 35.54 -5.58
N MET A 844 26.45 35.00 -6.80
CA MET A 844 27.67 34.55 -7.48
C MET A 844 28.59 35.77 -7.70
N PRO A 845 29.86 35.73 -7.24
CA PRO A 845 30.80 36.80 -7.54
C PRO A 845 31.13 36.80 -9.05
N ARG A 846 31.17 38.02 -9.61
CA ARG A 846 31.39 38.43 -11.00
C ARG A 846 32.66 37.91 -11.72
N ARG A 847 33.32 36.86 -11.22
CA ARG A 847 34.58 36.31 -11.76
C ARG A 847 34.44 34.97 -12.49
N TYR A 848 33.21 34.49 -12.71
CA TYR A 848 32.93 33.20 -13.38
C TYR A 848 32.52 33.31 -14.86
N LEU A 849 32.88 34.41 -15.54
CA LEU A 849 32.47 34.66 -16.94
C LEU A 849 33.61 34.64 -17.97
N ASP A 850 34.86 34.42 -17.56
CA ASP A 850 36.00 34.43 -18.50
C ASP A 850 36.86 33.15 -18.37
N SER A 851 36.36 32.03 -18.91
CA SER A 851 37.20 30.95 -19.46
C SER A 851 36.33 29.92 -20.18
N GLU A 852 36.72 29.52 -21.40
CA GLU A 852 36.06 28.51 -22.26
C GLU A 852 36.09 27.06 -21.71
N GLU A 853 36.25 26.86 -20.40
CA GLU A 853 36.16 25.53 -19.78
C GLU A 853 34.77 25.35 -19.12
N SER A 854 34.00 24.43 -19.70
CA SER A 854 32.70 23.88 -19.27
C SER A 854 32.23 24.20 -17.84
N LEU A 855 30.98 24.62 -17.68
CA LEU A 855 30.30 24.79 -16.38
C LEU A 855 30.44 23.53 -15.50
N HIS A 856 31.26 23.58 -14.45
CA HIS A 856 31.42 22.49 -13.47
C HIS A 856 30.47 22.69 -12.27
N LEU A 857 29.33 22.00 -12.24
CA LEU A 857 28.47 21.84 -11.06
C LEU A 857 29.13 20.84 -10.09
N ARG A 858 29.62 21.29 -8.92
CA ARG A 858 30.18 20.39 -7.89
C ARG A 858 29.06 19.59 -7.19
N ILE A 859 29.03 18.27 -7.41
CA ILE A 859 28.09 17.31 -6.81
C ILE A 859 28.63 16.84 -5.44
N VAL A 860 27.78 16.81 -4.42
CA VAL A 860 28.12 16.36 -3.05
C VAL A 860 27.70 14.89 -2.88
N VAL A 861 28.66 14.01 -2.56
CA VAL A 861 28.39 12.61 -2.16
C VAL A 861 28.11 12.56 -0.66
N VAL A 862 26.98 11.97 -0.27
CA VAL A 862 26.55 11.87 1.13
C VAL A 862 27.03 10.56 1.74
N GLU A 863 27.81 10.63 2.83
CA GLU A 863 28.20 9.44 3.60
C GLU A 863 27.00 8.79 4.32
N PRO A 864 26.97 7.45 4.48
CA PRO A 864 25.85 6.75 5.13
C PRO A 864 25.75 7.11 6.61
N ASN A 865 24.77 7.94 6.98
CA ASN A 865 24.36 8.14 8.38
C ASN A 865 23.00 7.43 8.63
N PRO A 866 22.84 6.63 9.71
CA PRO A 866 21.55 6.02 10.09
C PRO A 866 20.37 7.00 10.23
N ARG A 867 20.63 8.30 10.45
CA ARG A 867 19.61 9.38 10.45
C ARG A 867 19.03 9.70 9.06
N CYS A 868 19.55 9.13 7.97
CA CYS A 868 19.10 9.39 6.61
C CYS A 868 17.79 8.68 6.25
N ARG A 869 17.48 7.50 6.83
CA ARG A 869 16.24 6.76 6.47
C ARG A 869 14.96 7.58 6.64
N SER A 870 14.83 8.36 7.72
CA SER A 870 13.64 9.19 7.94
C SER A 870 13.51 10.37 6.97
N HIS A 871 14.63 10.89 6.46
CA HIS A 871 14.61 11.94 5.44
C HIS A 871 14.38 11.35 4.05
N ILE A 872 14.93 10.17 3.79
CA ILE A 872 14.65 9.36 2.59
C ILE A 872 13.15 9.08 2.49
N THR A 873 12.49 8.56 3.52
CA THR A 873 11.03 8.33 3.50
C THR A 873 10.20 9.62 3.38
N ALA A 874 10.77 10.80 3.65
CA ALA A 874 10.08 12.07 3.47
C ALA A 874 10.31 12.67 2.06
N ILE A 875 11.42 12.33 1.40
CA ILE A 875 11.71 12.62 -0.03
C ILE A 875 10.91 11.67 -0.92
N LEU A 876 10.83 10.39 -0.53
CA LEU A 876 10.10 9.30 -1.16
C LEU A 876 8.60 9.33 -0.86
#